data_AF-B4N856-F1
#
_entry.id   AF-B4N856-F1
#
_cell.length_a   1.000
_cell.length_b   1.000
_cell.length_c   1.000
_cell.angle_alpha   90.00
_cell.angle_beta   90.00
_cell.angle_gamma   90.00
#
_symmetry.space_group_name_H-M   'P 1'
#
loop_
_entity.id
_entity.type
_entity.pdbx_description
1 polymer ?
#
loop_
_entity_poly.entity_id
_entity_poly.type
_entity_poly.pdbx_seq_one_letter_code
_entity_poly.pdbx_strand_id
1 'polypeptide(L)'
;MGSRSSKPKRSYNVQPVGQRTSSATTIDVQDKPEVKTTPSPSPSPAPTSATAGKPPAAVEIDTKLVPVWLNESQFVDILKANVPQFSKIRSFTVKPAMGAGENYATLMLRVTIDVELTDKQTKNVSYMMKVAHDSPEMQQMLQLANFFVSENAAYTEVLPKLDELYKSKGIDIKFAPSAYKLDASEEPKLANTVVMYDLGQDGYGNLNRLECLDLDQTKFALRKLAQFHAAGARFVEVHGLYCDMFLYGMFGTNKELGKMFMEQFMGPLFKLFLKNLSTYKDGEKYRQKFEKFFSELGTEIFNLIEYNPDEFNVLNHGDCWLNNLLFKKGPNQELLDMIFVDFQNPKYGSPAQDLLYFIFTSVKIEHKLKDFDFLIRYYYEQLVEQLNVLGYEGRQPSLRELHMQLYKYGTWAVTASFMVLPVVILDPNSAATMENFIGDSEAGDKFKNLLYSNPRYREQIEQIMPWLDNRGLLKVYEAPVKIDPILTVDEKSINVPDSDKIFDWLNVSDFGEIVASTEPTFDKIVSGTSELATKPGDNYASILLKVDIDVQLKDNSLKTKSYIVKVNPNHAIDFSAFNLFPKEIEVYANYVTAFEKLYTDAGQPVQFSPRSYRLQKKDVQVEYLILDNLKSVGFKMCDRMKGMDLEHTKQTLKKLAQWHAASLKYKELNGPYPEKFNNGIFSEQTAPIFKAMLAPSKKTFIETVSQFEGINEFKDKVDNLFEVYVESIIEDAKIDDNDFNVLNHGDAWINNIMFQYHNDGQIKETYLLDHQVGKYGSPAQDLYYFLMSSTQLDIKVEKFDYFIRWYHENLVESAKLLNYNGFVPTLKELQIILLKHPIFGPGTVCSTLTICLAETNEDFKPDLLMSDSPAAEALRKTTYGNERYKAHFELVMPWLNKRGLLDADNFAKLQS
;
A
#
# COMPACT_ATOMS: atom_id res chain seq x y z
N MET A 1 -18.48 -13.02 21.46
CA MET A 1 -18.72 -11.71 22.10
C MET A 1 -17.73 -11.53 23.25
N GLY A 2 -17.28 -10.31 23.53
CA GLY A 2 -16.31 -10.05 24.60
C GLY A 2 -15.87 -8.59 24.63
N SER A 3 -16.67 -7.74 25.28
CA SER A 3 -16.41 -6.30 25.34
C SER A 3 -15.17 -5.98 26.18
N ARG A 4 -14.29 -5.10 25.67
CA ARG A 4 -13.39 -4.28 26.49
C ARG A 4 -13.39 -2.85 25.96
N SER A 5 -13.56 -1.91 26.88
CA SER A 5 -13.70 -0.49 26.60
C SER A 5 -12.36 0.19 26.34
N SER A 6 -12.14 0.65 25.12
CA SER A 6 -11.23 1.76 24.86
C SER A 6 -11.85 3.05 25.43
N LYS A 7 -11.08 3.82 26.22
CA LYS A 7 -11.49 5.18 26.59
C LYS A 7 -11.32 6.06 25.35
N PRO A 8 -12.32 6.87 24.94
CA PRO A 8 -12.15 7.77 23.81
C PRO A 8 -11.08 8.81 24.12
N LYS A 9 -10.11 8.96 23.20
CA LYS A 9 -9.32 10.20 23.14
C LYS A 9 -10.26 11.35 22.72
N ARG A 10 -9.93 12.58 23.12
CA ARG A 10 -10.85 13.74 23.07
C ARG A 10 -11.51 13.91 21.70
N SER A 11 -12.84 13.96 21.68
CA SER A 11 -13.61 14.55 20.59
C SER A 11 -13.35 16.07 20.56
N TYR A 12 -12.97 16.60 19.41
CA TYR A 12 -12.76 18.05 19.22
C TYR A 12 -14.09 18.80 19.12
N ASN A 13 -14.72 19.07 20.27
CA ASN A 13 -15.81 20.03 20.37
C ASN A 13 -15.23 21.44 20.49
N VAL A 14 -15.24 22.19 19.40
CA VAL A 14 -14.95 23.64 19.42
C VAL A 14 -16.19 24.37 19.98
N GLN A 15 -16.02 25.19 21.01
CA GLN A 15 -17.07 26.11 21.47
C GLN A 15 -16.87 27.53 20.90
N PRO A 16 -17.94 28.29 20.63
CA PRO A 16 -17.84 29.67 20.16
C PRO A 16 -17.17 30.61 21.19
N VAL A 17 -16.47 31.64 20.70
CA VAL A 17 -15.76 32.60 21.55
C VAL A 17 -16.73 33.56 22.25
N GLY A 18 -16.89 33.38 23.56
CA GLY A 18 -17.56 34.34 24.45
C GLY A 18 -16.68 35.54 24.81
N GLN A 19 -17.30 36.68 25.10
CA GLN A 19 -16.61 37.95 25.37
C GLN A 19 -15.81 37.95 26.68
N ARG A 20 -14.66 38.64 26.70
CA ARG A 20 -13.92 38.93 27.93
C ARG A 20 -14.64 40.01 28.75
N THR A 21 -14.89 39.73 30.02
CA THR A 21 -15.06 40.76 31.07
C THR A 21 -14.13 40.44 32.24
N SER A 22 -13.75 41.48 32.99
CA SER A 22 -12.69 41.41 34.00
C SER A 22 -13.23 41.56 35.42
N SER A 23 -12.76 40.72 36.33
CA SER A 23 -12.65 41.05 37.75
C SER A 23 -11.44 40.34 38.34
N ALA A 24 -10.85 40.94 39.38
CA ALA A 24 -9.71 40.39 40.11
C ALA A 24 -10.03 40.40 41.60
N THR A 25 -9.69 39.31 42.29
CA THR A 25 -9.75 39.24 43.75
C THR A 25 -8.59 38.40 44.26
N THR A 26 -7.78 38.98 45.15
CA THR A 26 -6.83 38.26 46.01
C THR A 26 -7.56 37.55 47.15
N ILE A 27 -6.90 36.58 47.80
CA ILE A 27 -6.83 36.42 49.27
C ILE A 27 -5.89 35.26 49.66
N ASP A 28 -5.50 35.28 50.94
CA ASP A 28 -4.32 34.70 51.62
C ASP A 28 -4.15 33.17 51.75
N VAL A 29 -3.05 32.84 52.44
CA VAL A 29 -2.50 31.52 52.79
C VAL A 29 -2.90 31.13 54.23
N GLN A 30 -2.74 29.84 54.58
CA GLN A 30 -3.11 29.15 55.83
C GLN A 30 -4.61 28.75 55.81
N ASP A 31 -4.96 27.48 56.07
CA ASP A 31 -4.66 26.79 57.32
C ASP A 31 -4.27 25.28 57.21
N LYS A 32 -3.88 24.66 58.32
CA LYS A 32 -3.65 23.20 58.48
C LYS A 32 -4.71 22.56 59.38
N PRO A 33 -4.99 21.26 59.16
CA PRO A 33 -5.27 20.36 60.28
C PRO A 33 -4.39 19.09 60.27
N GLU A 34 -4.16 18.52 61.45
CA GLU A 34 -3.38 17.30 61.67
C GLU A 34 -4.23 16.02 61.51
N VAL A 35 -3.59 14.88 61.19
CA VAL A 35 -4.19 13.54 61.31
C VAL A 35 -3.21 12.61 62.03
N LYS A 36 -3.74 11.76 62.92
CA LYS A 36 -2.97 10.90 63.84
C LYS A 36 -2.34 9.68 63.16
N THR A 37 -1.29 9.16 63.78
CA THR A 37 -0.43 8.08 63.28
C THR A 37 -0.72 6.71 63.89
N THR A 38 -0.68 5.67 63.04
CA THR A 38 -0.22 4.31 63.37
C THR A 38 0.39 3.69 62.10
N PRO A 39 1.31 2.70 62.22
CA PRO A 39 2.39 2.54 61.22
C PRO A 39 2.07 1.63 60.03
N SER A 40 2.77 1.90 58.91
CA SER A 40 2.99 0.96 57.79
C SER A 40 4.44 0.43 57.81
N PRO A 41 4.76 -0.67 57.10
CA PRO A 41 6.09 -1.29 57.14
C PRO A 41 7.21 -0.42 56.52
N SER A 42 8.45 -0.71 56.91
CA SER A 42 9.65 0.01 56.48
C SER A 42 9.89 0.00 54.96
N PRO A 43 10.39 1.10 54.37
CA PRO A 43 10.81 1.11 52.97
C PRO A 43 12.13 0.36 52.78
N SER A 44 12.22 -0.45 51.72
CA SER A 44 13.51 -0.95 51.21
C SER A 44 14.33 0.19 50.59
N PRO A 45 15.68 0.11 50.62
CA PRO A 45 16.54 1.20 50.16
C PRO A 45 16.48 1.43 48.64
N ALA A 46 16.87 2.63 48.23
CA ALA A 46 16.91 3.06 46.83
C ALA A 46 17.87 2.19 45.98
N PRO A 47 17.59 2.02 44.67
CA PRO A 47 18.47 1.30 43.76
C PRO A 47 19.83 2.01 43.66
N THR A 48 20.90 1.27 43.95
CA THR A 48 22.27 1.74 43.86
C THR A 48 22.76 1.85 42.41
N SER A 49 23.86 2.58 42.23
CA SER A 49 24.57 2.80 40.96
C SER A 49 24.61 1.59 40.03
N ALA A 50 24.30 1.80 38.75
CA ALA A 50 24.42 0.79 37.71
C ALA A 50 25.82 0.15 37.70
N THR A 51 25.89 -1.15 37.99
CA THR A 51 27.10 -1.95 37.78
C THR A 51 27.48 -1.95 36.32
N ALA A 52 28.72 -1.61 35.99
CA ALA A 52 29.27 -1.85 34.66
C ALA A 52 29.05 -3.33 34.29
N GLY A 53 28.50 -3.58 33.10
CA GLY A 53 28.26 -4.93 32.63
C GLY A 53 29.56 -5.74 32.63
N LYS A 54 29.50 -7.02 33.01
CA LYS A 54 30.61 -7.94 32.76
C LYS A 54 30.94 -7.90 31.26
N PRO A 55 32.22 -7.97 30.85
CA PRO A 55 32.56 -8.31 29.48
C PRO A 55 31.81 -9.60 29.07
N PRO A 56 31.41 -9.75 27.80
CA PRO A 56 30.92 -11.03 27.31
C PRO A 56 31.96 -12.11 27.61
N ALA A 57 31.50 -13.30 27.97
CA ALA A 57 32.41 -14.41 28.25
C ALA A 57 33.28 -14.69 27.02
N ALA A 58 34.58 -14.89 27.23
CA ALA A 58 35.49 -15.20 26.14
C ALA A 58 35.03 -16.49 25.46
N VAL A 59 34.77 -16.42 24.15
CA VAL A 59 34.40 -17.57 23.34
C VAL A 59 35.59 -18.53 23.31
N GLU A 60 35.38 -19.80 23.69
CA GLU A 60 36.37 -20.85 23.44
C GLU A 60 36.38 -21.16 21.94
N ILE A 61 37.43 -20.70 21.25
CA ILE A 61 37.59 -20.87 19.81
C ILE A 61 38.23 -22.24 19.53
N ASP A 62 37.49 -23.18 18.94
CA ASP A 62 38.08 -24.47 18.51
C ASP A 62 39.03 -24.24 17.33
N THR A 63 40.32 -24.46 17.57
CA THR A 63 41.39 -24.31 16.58
C THR A 63 41.40 -25.41 15.52
N LYS A 64 40.66 -26.52 15.72
CA LYS A 64 40.54 -27.61 14.73
C LYS A 64 39.82 -27.22 13.44
N LEU A 65 39.12 -26.08 13.43
CA LEU A 65 38.38 -25.62 12.25
C LEU A 65 39.30 -25.09 11.14
N VAL A 66 40.56 -24.74 11.43
CA VAL A 66 41.48 -24.19 10.42
C VAL A 66 41.89 -25.28 9.42
N PRO A 67 41.69 -25.11 8.09
CA PRO A 67 42.04 -26.12 7.10
C PRO A 67 43.55 -26.35 7.01
N VAL A 68 43.99 -27.61 7.04
CA VAL A 68 45.42 -27.99 7.08
C VAL A 68 46.22 -27.67 5.80
N TRP A 69 45.54 -27.37 4.70
CA TRP A 69 46.16 -26.95 3.42
C TRP A 69 46.44 -25.43 3.35
N LEU A 70 45.84 -24.64 4.25
CA LEU A 70 45.94 -23.18 4.26
C LEU A 70 47.25 -22.74 4.94
N ASN A 71 48.14 -22.09 4.19
CA ASN A 71 49.47 -21.75 4.68
C ASN A 71 50.03 -20.45 4.06
N GLU A 72 51.18 -19.99 4.57
CA GLU A 72 51.70 -18.66 4.27
C GLU A 72 52.19 -18.46 2.83
N SER A 73 52.59 -19.53 2.11
CA SER A 73 53.11 -19.40 0.74
C SER A 73 52.06 -18.85 -0.23
N GLN A 74 50.81 -19.25 -0.05
CA GLN A 74 49.66 -18.90 -0.89
C GLN A 74 49.42 -17.38 -0.92
N PHE A 75 49.74 -16.67 0.17
CA PHE A 75 49.53 -15.22 0.27
C PHE A 75 50.68 -14.37 -0.28
N VAL A 76 51.83 -14.97 -0.62
CA VAL A 76 53.05 -14.23 -0.98
C VAL A 76 52.85 -13.29 -2.17
N ASP A 77 52.10 -13.69 -3.19
CA ASP A 77 51.90 -12.85 -4.38
C ASP A 77 50.84 -11.76 -4.19
N ILE A 78 49.80 -12.01 -3.37
CA ILE A 78 48.89 -10.97 -2.90
C ILE A 78 49.68 -9.90 -2.13
N LEU A 79 50.60 -10.31 -1.25
CA LEU A 79 51.41 -9.41 -0.45
C LEU A 79 52.41 -8.61 -1.30
N LYS A 80 53.09 -9.23 -2.26
CA LYS A 80 53.95 -8.51 -3.25
C LYS A 80 53.17 -7.43 -4.01
N ALA A 81 51.93 -7.73 -4.41
CA ALA A 81 51.11 -6.81 -5.21
C ALA A 81 50.47 -5.68 -4.38
N ASN A 82 50.08 -5.94 -3.13
CA ASN A 82 49.25 -5.03 -2.34
C ASN A 82 49.95 -4.41 -1.12
N VAL A 83 51.16 -4.85 -0.76
CA VAL A 83 51.96 -4.24 0.31
C VAL A 83 53.22 -3.60 -0.30
N PRO A 84 53.24 -2.26 -0.46
CA PRO A 84 54.43 -1.55 -0.88
C PRO A 84 55.63 -1.91 0.00
N GLN A 85 56.79 -2.12 -0.63
CA GLN A 85 58.03 -2.53 0.04
C GLN A 85 58.01 -3.90 0.73
N PHE A 86 57.06 -4.80 0.43
CA PHE A 86 57.08 -6.17 0.97
C PHE A 86 58.43 -6.89 0.75
N SER A 87 59.03 -7.40 1.84
CA SER A 87 60.28 -8.17 1.80
C SER A 87 60.07 -9.65 2.11
N LYS A 88 59.28 -10.00 3.14
CA LYS A 88 58.91 -11.39 3.49
C LYS A 88 57.84 -11.43 4.58
N ILE A 89 57.22 -12.60 4.75
CA ILE A 89 56.39 -12.92 5.92
C ILE A 89 57.28 -13.12 7.17
N ARG A 90 56.74 -12.77 8.33
CA ARG A 90 57.35 -12.92 9.66
C ARG A 90 56.49 -13.73 10.62
N SER A 91 55.17 -13.64 10.51
CA SER A 91 54.21 -14.51 11.18
C SER A 91 53.00 -14.72 10.28
N PHE A 92 52.36 -15.87 10.40
CA PHE A 92 51.11 -16.21 9.73
C PHE A 92 50.18 -16.88 10.74
N THR A 93 49.02 -16.27 11.00
CA THR A 93 48.06 -16.73 12.00
C THR A 93 46.67 -16.79 11.39
N VAL A 94 46.05 -17.96 11.41
CA VAL A 94 44.65 -18.15 10.97
C VAL A 94 43.78 -18.51 12.17
N LYS A 95 42.60 -17.88 12.26
CA LYS A 95 41.58 -18.17 13.28
C LYS A 95 40.19 -18.12 12.66
N PRO A 96 39.20 -18.90 13.16
CA PRO A 96 37.79 -18.62 12.91
C PRO A 96 37.47 -17.16 13.29
N ALA A 97 36.77 -16.45 12.42
CA ALA A 97 36.54 -15.00 12.57
C ALA A 97 35.24 -14.65 13.29
N MET A 98 34.29 -15.59 13.37
CA MET A 98 32.93 -15.40 13.91
C MET A 98 32.54 -16.54 14.86
N GLY A 99 31.50 -16.32 15.65
CA GLY A 99 30.99 -17.28 16.63
C GLY A 99 30.20 -18.44 16.03
N ALA A 100 29.96 -19.47 16.85
CA ALA A 100 29.09 -20.58 16.49
C ALA A 100 27.66 -20.08 16.21
N GLY A 101 27.16 -20.35 15.01
CA GLY A 101 25.83 -19.94 14.58
C GLY A 101 25.74 -18.55 13.94
N GLU A 102 26.86 -17.92 13.58
CA GLU A 102 26.89 -16.65 12.85
C GLU A 102 27.11 -16.81 11.34
N ASN A 103 27.61 -17.96 10.88
CA ASN A 103 27.64 -18.38 9.48
C ASN A 103 27.22 -19.85 9.39
N TYR A 104 26.31 -20.19 8.44
CA TYR A 104 25.81 -21.56 8.29
C TYR A 104 26.44 -22.31 7.12
N ALA A 105 26.63 -21.67 5.96
CA ALA A 105 27.08 -22.34 4.74
C ALA A 105 28.61 -22.37 4.52
N THR A 106 29.36 -21.50 5.21
CA THR A 106 30.81 -21.36 4.97
C THR A 106 31.57 -21.04 6.25
N LEU A 107 32.78 -21.58 6.36
CA LEU A 107 33.72 -21.21 7.40
C LEU A 107 34.35 -19.86 7.06
N MET A 108 34.16 -18.87 7.94
CA MET A 108 34.80 -17.57 7.82
C MET A 108 36.06 -17.51 8.69
N LEU A 109 37.21 -17.31 8.06
CA LEU A 109 38.54 -17.26 8.68
C LEU A 109 39.08 -15.82 8.65
N ARG A 110 39.80 -15.43 9.70
CA ARG A 110 40.66 -14.25 9.73
C ARG A 110 42.11 -14.72 9.59
N VAL A 111 42.79 -14.26 8.55
CA VAL A 111 44.19 -14.54 8.23
C VAL A 111 45.00 -13.28 8.54
N THR A 112 45.73 -13.30 9.64
CA THR A 112 46.57 -12.19 10.10
C THR A 112 48.04 -12.52 9.82
N ILE A 113 48.73 -11.61 9.12
CA ILE A 113 50.09 -11.78 8.62
C ILE A 113 50.94 -10.59 9.08
N ASP A 114 52.02 -10.87 9.81
CA ASP A 114 53.08 -9.88 10.03
C ASP A 114 54.06 -9.95 8.85
N VAL A 115 54.32 -8.83 8.19
CA VAL A 115 55.25 -8.75 7.06
C VAL A 115 56.38 -7.78 7.34
N GLU A 116 57.60 -8.20 7.03
CA GLU A 116 58.79 -7.37 7.00
C GLU A 116 58.82 -6.56 5.69
N LEU A 117 59.08 -5.26 5.80
CA LEU A 117 59.31 -4.36 4.66
C LEU A 117 60.80 -4.26 4.32
N THR A 118 61.14 -3.71 3.15
CA THR A 118 62.55 -3.60 2.71
C THR A 118 63.42 -2.75 3.63
N ASP A 119 62.83 -1.78 4.33
CA ASP A 119 63.48 -0.93 5.35
C ASP A 119 63.59 -1.59 6.75
N LYS A 120 63.11 -2.83 6.89
CA LYS A 120 63.04 -3.64 8.13
C LYS A 120 62.02 -3.19 9.16
N GLN A 121 61.08 -2.31 8.82
CA GLN A 121 59.85 -2.16 9.59
C GLN A 121 58.94 -3.39 9.43
N THR A 122 58.09 -3.64 10.42
CA THR A 122 57.03 -4.66 10.35
C THR A 122 55.69 -3.98 10.14
N LYS A 123 54.90 -4.46 9.18
CA LYS A 123 53.49 -4.11 9.01
C LYS A 123 52.62 -5.34 9.32
N ASN A 124 51.56 -5.16 10.09
CA ASN A 124 50.51 -6.17 10.23
C ASN A 124 49.47 -5.99 9.10
N VAL A 125 49.01 -7.08 8.51
CA VAL A 125 47.96 -7.10 7.49
C VAL A 125 47.00 -8.24 7.78
N SER A 126 45.71 -7.94 7.81
CA SER A 126 44.64 -8.93 8.00
C SER A 126 43.77 -9.08 6.75
N TYR A 127 43.37 -10.31 6.47
CA TYR A 127 42.45 -10.70 5.40
C TYR A 127 41.31 -11.55 5.99
N MET A 128 40.12 -11.40 5.42
CA MET A 128 38.98 -12.28 5.67
C MET A 128 38.94 -13.33 4.55
N MET A 129 38.85 -14.60 4.91
CA MET A 129 38.86 -15.72 3.97
C MET A 129 37.67 -16.63 4.21
N LYS A 130 36.79 -16.70 3.22
CA LYS A 130 35.60 -17.54 3.19
C LYS A 130 35.95 -18.88 2.55
N VAL A 131 35.60 -19.98 3.21
CA VAL A 131 35.97 -21.35 2.78
C VAL A 131 34.75 -22.27 2.87
N ALA A 132 34.56 -23.14 1.88
CA ALA A 132 33.53 -24.18 1.92
C ALA A 132 33.76 -25.17 3.08
N HIS A 133 32.69 -25.64 3.72
CA HIS A 133 32.79 -26.75 4.66
C HIS A 133 33.13 -28.07 3.95
N ASP A 134 33.99 -28.87 4.56
CA ASP A 134 34.39 -30.20 4.07
C ASP A 134 33.36 -31.28 4.51
N SER A 135 32.08 -31.06 4.19
CA SER A 135 30.96 -31.97 4.51
C SER A 135 30.28 -32.50 3.24
N PRO A 136 29.70 -33.71 3.25
CA PRO A 136 29.04 -34.29 2.08
C PRO A 136 27.90 -33.41 1.53
N GLU A 137 27.12 -32.79 2.42
CA GLU A 137 25.98 -31.94 2.10
C GLU A 137 26.46 -30.65 1.42
N MET A 138 27.58 -30.09 1.89
CA MET A 138 28.20 -28.92 1.28
C MET A 138 28.81 -29.25 -0.08
N GLN A 139 29.44 -30.43 -0.25
CA GLN A 139 29.93 -30.88 -1.56
C GLN A 139 28.77 -31.11 -2.55
N GLN A 140 27.62 -31.63 -2.09
CA GLN A 140 26.42 -31.74 -2.92
C GLN A 140 25.86 -30.37 -3.29
N MET A 141 25.83 -29.41 -2.35
CA MET A 141 25.40 -28.03 -2.60
C MET A 141 26.27 -27.34 -3.65
N LEU A 142 27.61 -27.49 -3.56
CA LEU A 142 28.54 -26.95 -4.55
C LEU A 142 28.39 -27.57 -5.95
N GLN A 143 27.97 -28.83 -6.05
CA GLN A 143 27.70 -29.47 -7.35
C GLN A 143 26.41 -28.98 -8.00
N LEU A 144 25.45 -28.48 -7.22
CA LEU A 144 24.15 -28.02 -7.68
C LEU A 144 24.07 -26.50 -7.92
N ALA A 145 24.73 -25.71 -7.05
CA ALA A 145 24.73 -24.25 -7.11
C ALA A 145 26.01 -23.68 -6.45
N ASN A 146 27.12 -23.65 -7.19
CA ASN A 146 28.40 -23.15 -6.66
C ASN A 146 28.44 -21.62 -6.54
N PHE A 147 27.92 -21.11 -5.43
CA PHE A 147 27.92 -19.68 -5.10
C PHE A 147 29.31 -19.05 -4.94
N PHE A 148 30.40 -19.83 -4.79
CA PHE A 148 31.75 -19.25 -4.81
C PHE A 148 32.14 -18.71 -6.18
N VAL A 149 31.53 -19.19 -7.26
CA VAL A 149 31.80 -18.69 -8.62
C VAL A 149 31.12 -17.35 -8.85
N SER A 150 29.84 -17.21 -8.47
CA SER A 150 29.11 -15.92 -8.52
C SER A 150 29.74 -14.89 -7.60
N GLU A 151 30.11 -15.27 -6.38
CA GLU A 151 30.75 -14.38 -5.40
C GLU A 151 32.12 -13.89 -5.88
N ASN A 152 32.99 -14.77 -6.39
CA ASN A 152 34.28 -14.36 -6.97
C ASN A 152 34.12 -13.48 -8.22
N ALA A 153 33.18 -13.79 -9.11
CA ALA A 153 32.91 -12.98 -10.30
C ALA A 153 32.39 -11.59 -9.92
N ALA A 154 31.48 -11.49 -8.94
CA ALA A 154 30.98 -10.22 -8.44
C ALA A 154 32.12 -9.34 -7.91
N TYR A 155 32.93 -9.85 -6.97
CA TYR A 155 34.02 -9.09 -6.36
C TYR A 155 35.15 -8.71 -7.32
N THR A 156 35.46 -9.54 -8.33
CA THR A 156 36.66 -9.31 -9.18
C THR A 156 36.36 -8.75 -10.57
N GLU A 157 35.12 -8.86 -11.07
CA GLU A 157 34.77 -8.51 -12.46
C GLU A 157 33.61 -7.51 -12.57
N VAL A 158 32.80 -7.34 -11.53
CA VAL A 158 31.64 -6.42 -11.52
C VAL A 158 31.84 -5.24 -10.57
N LEU A 159 31.99 -5.50 -9.26
CA LEU A 159 32.03 -4.47 -8.21
C LEU A 159 33.13 -3.42 -8.42
N PRO A 160 34.36 -3.75 -8.89
CA PRO A 160 35.38 -2.74 -9.19
C PRO A 160 34.98 -1.76 -10.30
N LYS A 161 34.14 -2.18 -11.26
CA LYS A 161 33.61 -1.31 -12.32
C LYS A 161 32.49 -0.41 -11.79
N LEU A 162 31.69 -0.87 -10.82
CA LEU A 162 30.68 -0.03 -10.17
C LEU A 162 31.34 1.10 -9.37
N ASP A 163 32.44 0.82 -8.67
CA ASP A 163 33.27 1.85 -8.05
C ASP A 163 33.86 2.81 -9.13
N GLU A 164 34.32 2.28 -10.26
CA GLU A 164 34.92 3.07 -11.35
C GLU A 164 33.92 4.03 -12.01
N LEU A 165 32.65 3.63 -12.19
CA LEU A 165 31.58 4.50 -12.72
C LEU A 165 31.44 5.78 -11.88
N TYR A 166 31.46 5.67 -10.56
CA TYR A 166 31.45 6.84 -9.66
C TYR A 166 32.77 7.60 -9.65
N LYS A 167 33.90 6.89 -9.67
CA LYS A 167 35.24 7.49 -9.73
C LYS A 167 35.43 8.34 -10.99
N SER A 168 34.81 7.95 -12.11
CA SER A 168 34.78 8.74 -13.36
C SER A 168 34.09 10.11 -13.20
N LYS A 169 33.20 10.25 -12.21
CA LYS A 169 32.52 11.50 -11.81
C LYS A 169 33.28 12.27 -10.71
N GLY A 170 34.46 11.81 -10.32
CA GLY A 170 35.23 12.39 -9.22
C GLY A 170 34.73 12.02 -7.82
N ILE A 171 33.83 11.03 -7.70
CA ILE A 171 33.28 10.55 -6.43
C ILE A 171 34.03 9.27 -6.04
N ASP A 172 34.81 9.32 -4.96
CA ASP A 172 35.44 8.14 -4.39
C ASP A 172 34.42 7.39 -3.53
N ILE A 173 34.00 6.21 -3.99
CA ILE A 173 33.07 5.32 -3.30
C ILE A 173 33.59 3.89 -3.36
N LYS A 174 33.28 3.12 -2.33
CA LYS A 174 33.39 1.67 -2.32
C LYS A 174 32.04 1.04 -2.03
N PHE A 175 31.67 0.04 -2.81
CA PHE A 175 30.52 -0.82 -2.50
C PHE A 175 30.91 -2.05 -1.69
N ALA A 176 32.15 -2.54 -1.83
CA ALA A 176 32.61 -3.82 -1.30
C ALA A 176 34.08 -3.79 -0.83
N PRO A 177 34.53 -4.74 0.01
CA PRO A 177 35.95 -4.97 0.24
C PRO A 177 36.69 -5.34 -1.06
N SER A 178 37.96 -4.94 -1.17
CA SER A 178 38.86 -5.46 -2.20
C SER A 178 39.06 -6.96 -2.00
N ALA A 179 38.79 -7.76 -3.04
CA ALA A 179 38.99 -9.20 -3.03
C ALA A 179 40.19 -9.64 -3.89
N TYR A 180 40.66 -10.86 -3.63
CA TYR A 180 41.87 -11.42 -4.21
C TYR A 180 41.63 -12.90 -4.57
N LYS A 181 42.02 -13.30 -5.78
CA LYS A 181 42.05 -14.70 -6.21
C LYS A 181 43.41 -15.31 -5.81
N LEU A 182 43.39 -16.44 -5.11
CA LEU A 182 44.58 -17.26 -4.83
C LEU A 182 44.83 -18.23 -6.00
N ASP A 183 46.07 -18.67 -6.21
CA ASP A 183 46.36 -19.69 -7.24
C ASP A 183 45.93 -21.08 -6.77
N ALA A 184 44.97 -21.68 -7.48
CA ALA A 184 44.45 -23.02 -7.22
C ALA A 184 45.18 -24.12 -8.02
N SER A 185 46.30 -23.81 -8.68
CA SER A 185 47.07 -24.77 -9.48
C SER A 185 47.69 -25.89 -8.64
N GLU A 186 48.22 -25.58 -7.46
CA GLU A 186 48.81 -26.56 -6.52
C GLU A 186 47.83 -27.07 -5.46
N GLU A 187 46.82 -26.27 -5.07
CA GLU A 187 45.75 -26.67 -4.13
C GLU A 187 44.36 -26.31 -4.72
N PRO A 188 43.69 -27.27 -5.38
CA PRO A 188 42.39 -27.03 -6.02
C PRO A 188 41.28 -26.54 -5.09
N LYS A 189 41.35 -26.78 -3.77
CA LYS A 189 40.35 -26.26 -2.82
C LYS A 189 40.30 -24.73 -2.79
N LEU A 190 41.37 -24.04 -3.17
CA LEU A 190 41.43 -22.57 -3.27
C LEU A 190 40.43 -21.99 -4.28
N ALA A 191 40.02 -22.75 -5.31
CA ALA A 191 39.00 -22.32 -6.26
C ALA A 191 37.62 -22.10 -5.64
N ASN A 192 37.33 -22.73 -4.49
CA ASN A 192 36.09 -22.56 -3.71
C ASN A 192 36.36 -21.73 -2.44
N THR A 193 37.06 -20.60 -2.61
CA THR A 193 37.34 -19.64 -1.54
C THR A 193 37.12 -18.21 -2.01
N VAL A 194 36.89 -17.28 -1.08
CA VAL A 194 36.89 -15.83 -1.34
C VAL A 194 37.81 -15.17 -0.32
N VAL A 195 38.90 -14.53 -0.79
CA VAL A 195 39.81 -13.76 0.06
C VAL A 195 39.52 -12.28 -0.11
N MET A 196 39.30 -11.57 0.99
CA MET A 196 38.93 -10.17 1.05
C MET A 196 39.85 -9.42 2.02
N TYR A 197 40.01 -8.11 1.80
CA TYR A 197 40.63 -7.24 2.78
C TYR A 197 39.78 -7.15 4.07
N ASP A 198 40.38 -7.31 5.23
CA ASP A 198 39.68 -7.25 6.52
C ASP A 198 39.37 -5.80 6.92
N LEU A 199 38.19 -5.33 6.53
CA LEU A 199 37.66 -3.99 6.83
C LEU A 199 37.53 -3.71 8.34
N GLY A 200 37.64 -4.72 9.21
CA GLY A 200 37.76 -4.51 10.66
C GLY A 200 38.99 -3.68 11.05
N GLN A 201 40.06 -3.72 10.24
CA GLN A 201 41.25 -2.86 10.40
C GLN A 201 40.91 -1.37 10.24
N ASP A 202 39.95 -1.05 9.37
CA ASP A 202 39.53 0.31 9.06
C ASP A 202 38.39 0.82 9.94
N GLY A 203 37.96 0.04 10.95
CA GLY A 203 36.88 0.41 11.88
C GLY A 203 35.47 0.15 11.36
N TYR A 204 35.29 -0.75 10.38
CA TYR A 204 33.99 -1.25 9.98
C TYR A 204 33.53 -2.44 10.86
N GLY A 205 32.22 -2.55 11.10
CA GLY A 205 31.60 -3.70 11.76
C GLY A 205 30.08 -3.69 11.66
N ASN A 206 29.43 -4.82 11.96
CA ASN A 206 27.97 -4.91 11.96
C ASN A 206 27.33 -4.13 13.12
N LEU A 207 26.06 -3.75 12.93
CA LEU A 207 25.18 -3.30 14.01
C LEU A 207 24.44 -4.51 14.62
N ASN A 208 23.80 -4.34 15.78
CA ASN A 208 23.13 -5.45 16.47
C ASN A 208 21.90 -5.94 15.71
N ARG A 209 22.00 -7.11 15.05
CA ARG A 209 20.90 -7.75 14.32
C ARG A 209 19.64 -8.01 15.14
N LEU A 210 19.77 -8.19 16.47
CA LEU A 210 18.64 -8.43 17.38
C LEU A 210 17.84 -7.16 17.69
N GLU A 211 18.41 -5.97 17.45
CA GLU A 211 17.74 -4.67 17.61
C GLU A 211 17.13 -4.16 16.31
N CYS A 212 17.60 -4.64 15.15
CA CYS A 212 17.31 -4.09 13.82
C CYS A 212 17.73 -2.60 13.67
N LEU A 213 17.62 -2.05 12.46
CA LEU A 213 17.96 -0.66 12.15
C LEU A 213 16.86 0.32 12.61
N ASP A 214 17.27 1.43 13.22
CA ASP A 214 16.41 2.60 13.38
C ASP A 214 16.22 3.38 12.07
N LEU A 215 15.39 4.42 12.07
CA LEU A 215 15.05 5.18 10.87
C LEU A 215 16.27 5.87 10.22
N ASP A 216 17.23 6.36 11.00
CA ASP A 216 18.40 7.07 10.46
C ASP A 216 19.43 6.09 9.89
N GLN A 217 19.66 4.97 10.57
CA GLN A 217 20.48 3.88 10.05
C GLN A 217 19.85 3.25 8.79
N THR A 218 18.53 3.11 8.76
CA THR A 218 17.77 2.61 7.60
C THR A 218 17.93 3.55 6.39
N LYS A 219 17.77 4.87 6.58
CA LYS A 219 18.03 5.86 5.52
C LYS A 219 19.48 5.79 5.02
N PHE A 220 20.46 5.64 5.91
CA PHE A 220 21.86 5.50 5.51
C PHE A 220 22.07 4.29 4.59
N ALA A 221 21.52 3.13 4.95
CA ALA A 221 21.59 1.90 4.16
C ALA A 221 20.86 2.03 2.81
N LEU A 222 19.62 2.56 2.80
CA LEU A 222 18.85 2.77 1.58
C LEU A 222 19.54 3.72 0.59
N ARG A 223 20.24 4.74 1.06
CA ARG A 223 21.06 5.62 0.21
C ARG A 223 22.21 4.86 -0.46
N LYS A 224 22.97 4.04 0.29
CA LYS A 224 24.07 3.25 -0.28
C LYS A 224 23.54 2.17 -1.25
N LEU A 225 22.37 1.59 -0.95
CA LEU A 225 21.66 0.66 -1.85
C LEU A 225 21.22 1.37 -3.14
N ALA A 226 20.68 2.59 -3.06
CA ALA A 226 20.36 3.40 -4.23
C ALA A 226 21.59 3.75 -5.08
N GLN A 227 22.73 4.05 -4.46
CA GLN A 227 24.01 4.24 -5.16
C GLN A 227 24.46 2.97 -5.89
N PHE A 228 24.40 1.81 -5.22
CA PHE A 228 24.75 0.51 -5.79
C PHE A 228 23.83 0.13 -6.97
N HIS A 229 22.52 0.31 -6.80
CA HIS A 229 21.51 0.07 -7.82
C HIS A 229 21.63 1.01 -9.03
N ALA A 230 21.92 2.30 -8.81
CA ALA A 230 22.18 3.24 -9.90
C ALA A 230 23.44 2.87 -10.70
N ALA A 231 24.51 2.43 -10.03
CA ALA A 231 25.69 1.90 -10.69
C ALA A 231 25.37 0.61 -11.48
N GLY A 232 24.56 -0.29 -10.90
CA GLY A 232 24.13 -1.52 -11.56
C GLY A 232 23.27 -1.28 -12.81
N ALA A 233 22.46 -0.23 -12.84
CA ALA A 233 21.73 0.18 -14.04
C ALA A 233 22.67 0.80 -15.09
N ARG A 234 23.54 1.75 -14.71
CA ARG A 234 24.50 2.39 -15.64
C ARG A 234 25.56 1.41 -16.18
N PHE A 235 25.90 0.36 -15.44
CA PHE A 235 26.79 -0.71 -15.90
C PHE A 235 26.30 -1.30 -17.23
N VAL A 236 25.00 -1.54 -17.39
CA VAL A 236 24.46 -2.18 -18.59
C VAL A 236 24.59 -1.29 -19.82
N GLU A 237 24.47 0.04 -19.66
CA GLU A 237 24.69 1.01 -20.74
C GLU A 237 26.17 1.12 -21.15
N VAL A 238 27.10 0.96 -20.20
CA VAL A 238 28.55 1.18 -20.41
C VAL A 238 29.31 -0.10 -20.77
N HIS A 239 28.86 -1.26 -20.31
CA HIS A 239 29.54 -2.55 -20.45
C HIS A 239 28.69 -3.63 -21.13
N GLY A 240 27.42 -3.37 -21.42
CA GLY A 240 26.46 -4.37 -21.90
C GLY A 240 25.81 -5.18 -20.77
N LEU A 241 24.90 -6.08 -21.15
CA LEU A 241 24.21 -6.97 -20.20
C LEU A 241 25.20 -7.82 -19.38
N TYR A 242 24.81 -8.09 -18.13
CA TYR A 242 25.49 -9.06 -17.29
C TYR A 242 25.47 -10.46 -17.91
N CYS A 243 26.46 -11.29 -17.54
CA CYS A 243 26.47 -12.70 -17.95
C CYS A 243 25.35 -13.51 -17.27
N ASP A 244 24.98 -14.62 -17.90
CA ASP A 244 23.90 -15.55 -17.53
C ASP A 244 23.79 -15.83 -16.03
N MET A 245 24.93 -15.99 -15.34
CA MET A 245 25.02 -16.23 -13.89
C MET A 245 24.32 -15.15 -13.05
N PHE A 246 24.42 -13.88 -13.44
CA PHE A 246 23.72 -12.79 -12.78
C PHE A 246 22.36 -12.48 -13.41
N LEU A 247 22.04 -12.98 -14.61
CA LEU A 247 20.70 -12.84 -15.20
C LEU A 247 19.70 -13.86 -14.61
N TYR A 248 20.16 -15.09 -14.36
CA TYR A 248 19.34 -16.21 -13.89
C TYR A 248 19.60 -16.61 -12.42
N GLY A 249 20.67 -16.10 -11.80
CA GLY A 249 21.03 -16.39 -10.40
C GLY A 249 21.63 -17.79 -10.20
N MET A 250 21.75 -18.20 -8.92
CA MET A 250 22.54 -19.38 -8.51
C MET A 250 22.12 -20.73 -9.11
N PHE A 251 20.89 -20.86 -9.62
CA PHE A 251 20.36 -22.08 -10.25
C PHE A 251 20.44 -22.07 -11.78
N GLY A 252 20.86 -20.96 -12.38
CA GLY A 252 20.94 -20.80 -13.84
C GLY A 252 19.60 -21.02 -14.54
N THR A 253 19.65 -21.56 -15.75
CA THR A 253 18.47 -21.82 -16.60
C THR A 253 17.71 -23.10 -16.26
N ASN A 254 18.18 -23.91 -15.30
CA ASN A 254 17.56 -25.19 -14.92
C ASN A 254 16.49 -24.99 -13.83
N LYS A 255 15.35 -24.43 -14.23
CA LYS A 255 14.24 -24.07 -13.34
C LYS A 255 13.70 -25.27 -12.54
N GLU A 256 13.61 -26.44 -13.16
CA GLU A 256 13.14 -27.68 -12.53
C GLU A 256 14.05 -28.13 -11.39
N LEU A 257 15.37 -28.16 -11.61
CA LEU A 257 16.34 -28.53 -10.57
C LEU A 257 16.36 -27.53 -9.42
N GLY A 258 16.34 -26.23 -9.74
CA GLY A 258 16.25 -25.17 -8.73
C GLY A 258 14.94 -25.25 -7.92
N LYS A 259 13.81 -25.55 -8.56
CA LYS A 259 12.53 -25.76 -7.88
C LYS A 259 12.55 -26.97 -6.95
N MET A 260 13.08 -28.11 -7.40
CA MET A 260 13.24 -29.31 -6.57
C MET A 260 14.12 -29.05 -5.34
N PHE A 261 15.23 -28.32 -5.52
CA PHE A 261 16.12 -27.93 -4.42
C PHE A 261 15.40 -27.02 -3.40
N MET A 262 14.67 -26.01 -3.88
CA MET A 262 13.86 -25.11 -3.03
C MET A 262 12.77 -25.87 -2.28
N GLU A 263 12.03 -26.77 -2.94
CA GLU A 263 11.00 -27.59 -2.29
C GLU A 263 11.58 -28.52 -1.19
N GLN A 264 12.73 -29.14 -1.45
CA GLN A 264 13.42 -29.98 -0.48
C GLN A 264 13.94 -29.18 0.73
N PHE A 265 14.57 -28.04 0.50
CA PHE A 265 15.16 -27.20 1.56
C PHE A 265 14.10 -26.46 2.39
N MET A 266 13.04 -25.95 1.74
CA MET A 266 12.03 -25.09 2.39
C MET A 266 10.84 -25.86 2.95
N GLY A 267 10.56 -27.07 2.44
CA GLY A 267 9.46 -27.92 2.88
C GLY A 267 9.35 -28.18 4.39
N PRO A 268 10.46 -28.45 5.11
CA PRO A 268 10.45 -28.55 6.58
C PRO A 268 10.07 -27.24 7.28
N LEU A 269 10.57 -26.10 6.80
CA LEU A 269 10.27 -24.77 7.34
C LEU A 269 8.79 -24.39 7.15
N PHE A 270 8.22 -24.65 5.96
CA PHE A 270 6.79 -24.42 5.68
C PHE A 270 5.90 -25.15 6.70
N LYS A 271 6.11 -26.47 6.89
CA LYS A 271 5.35 -27.31 7.82
C LYS A 271 5.39 -26.75 9.25
N LEU A 272 6.55 -26.22 9.65
CA LEU A 272 6.80 -25.80 11.02
C LEU A 272 6.32 -24.38 11.32
N PHE A 273 6.41 -23.46 10.35
CA PHE A 273 5.70 -22.19 10.38
C PHE A 273 4.18 -22.41 10.48
N LEU A 274 3.62 -23.25 9.61
CA LEU A 274 2.20 -23.61 9.62
C LEU A 274 1.76 -24.22 10.95
N LYS A 275 2.59 -25.03 11.60
CA LYS A 275 2.30 -25.56 12.95
C LYS A 275 2.20 -24.45 14.01
N ASN A 276 3.09 -23.45 13.93
CA ASN A 276 3.18 -22.37 14.92
C ASN A 276 2.12 -21.26 14.73
N LEU A 277 1.41 -21.19 13.59
CA LEU A 277 0.25 -20.29 13.38
C LEU A 277 -0.79 -20.37 14.53
N SER A 278 -0.99 -21.58 15.08
CA SER A 278 -1.87 -21.85 16.22
C SER A 278 -1.47 -21.11 17.51
N THR A 279 -0.22 -20.65 17.60
CA THR A 279 0.32 -19.92 18.74
C THR A 279 0.31 -18.40 18.53
N TYR A 280 0.13 -17.93 17.29
CA TYR A 280 0.14 -16.51 16.95
C TYR A 280 -1.26 -15.93 17.10
N LYS A 281 -1.35 -14.68 17.55
CA LYS A 281 -2.62 -13.93 17.59
C LYS A 281 -3.32 -13.97 16.23
N ASP A 282 -4.50 -14.57 16.22
CA ASP A 282 -5.33 -14.85 15.05
C ASP A 282 -4.65 -15.66 13.91
N GLY A 283 -3.48 -16.28 14.13
CA GLY A 283 -2.63 -16.80 13.05
C GLY A 283 -3.30 -17.85 12.16
N GLU A 284 -4.16 -18.69 12.73
CA GLU A 284 -4.93 -19.72 12.02
C GLU A 284 -5.80 -19.17 10.87
N LYS A 285 -6.25 -17.90 10.91
CA LYS A 285 -7.05 -17.32 9.81
C LYS A 285 -6.28 -17.18 8.50
N TYR A 286 -4.95 -17.26 8.55
CA TYR A 286 -4.08 -17.22 7.37
C TYR A 286 -3.65 -18.61 6.88
N ARG A 287 -3.98 -19.69 7.62
CA ARG A 287 -3.51 -21.06 7.34
C ARG A 287 -3.66 -21.45 5.87
N GLN A 288 -4.88 -21.40 5.34
CA GLN A 288 -5.18 -21.80 3.96
C GLN A 288 -4.49 -20.90 2.92
N LYS A 289 -4.27 -19.61 3.23
CA LYS A 289 -3.56 -18.68 2.35
C LYS A 289 -2.08 -19.04 2.28
N PHE A 290 -1.43 -19.33 3.41
CA PHE A 290 -0.05 -19.80 3.45
C PHE A 290 0.14 -21.21 2.86
N GLU A 291 -0.75 -22.15 3.15
CA GLU A 291 -0.73 -23.51 2.58
C GLU A 291 -0.82 -23.46 1.05
N LYS A 292 -1.72 -22.64 0.49
CA LYS A 292 -1.77 -22.38 -0.96
C LYS A 292 -0.48 -21.70 -1.46
N PHE A 293 -0.08 -20.58 -0.86
CA PHE A 293 1.09 -19.81 -1.28
C PHE A 293 2.36 -20.67 -1.32
N PHE A 294 2.64 -21.49 -0.29
CA PHE A 294 3.82 -22.37 -0.28
C PHE A 294 3.78 -23.46 -1.35
N SER A 295 2.59 -23.93 -1.76
CA SER A 295 2.47 -24.91 -2.86
C SER A 295 2.75 -24.31 -4.25
N GLU A 296 2.65 -22.99 -4.40
CA GLU A 296 2.87 -22.27 -5.66
C GLU A 296 4.21 -21.51 -5.68
N LEU A 297 4.82 -21.25 -4.51
CA LEU A 297 5.99 -20.39 -4.30
C LEU A 297 7.21 -20.75 -5.16
N GLY A 298 7.48 -22.04 -5.37
CA GLY A 298 8.58 -22.47 -6.24
C GLY A 298 8.39 -21.99 -7.68
N THR A 299 7.18 -22.14 -8.22
CA THR A 299 6.83 -21.67 -9.58
C THR A 299 6.85 -20.13 -9.65
N GLU A 300 6.30 -19.45 -8.65
CA GLU A 300 6.29 -17.98 -8.54
C GLU A 300 7.71 -17.40 -8.59
N ILE A 301 8.65 -17.94 -7.81
CA ILE A 301 10.05 -17.47 -7.81
C ILE A 301 10.69 -17.68 -9.19
N PHE A 302 10.53 -18.84 -9.83
CA PHE A 302 11.13 -19.09 -11.15
C PHE A 302 10.43 -18.37 -12.33
N ASN A 303 9.26 -17.76 -12.10
CA ASN A 303 8.63 -16.81 -13.02
C ASN A 303 9.11 -15.36 -12.78
N LEU A 304 9.38 -14.98 -11.52
CA LEU A 304 9.82 -13.64 -11.14
C LEU A 304 11.36 -13.48 -11.06
N ILE A 305 12.13 -14.55 -11.25
CA ILE A 305 13.59 -14.49 -11.31
C ILE A 305 14.10 -13.98 -12.65
N GLU A 306 13.35 -14.16 -13.75
CA GLU A 306 13.71 -13.55 -15.03
C GLU A 306 13.52 -12.02 -14.98
N TYR A 307 14.50 -11.28 -15.50
CA TYR A 307 14.40 -9.82 -15.62
C TYR A 307 13.45 -9.47 -16.77
N ASN A 308 12.63 -8.43 -16.58
CA ASN A 308 11.72 -7.94 -17.63
C ASN A 308 12.35 -6.71 -18.31
N PRO A 309 12.73 -6.73 -19.60
CA PRO A 309 13.38 -5.59 -20.25
C PRO A 309 12.51 -4.32 -20.33
N ASP A 310 11.18 -4.44 -20.23
CA ASP A 310 10.26 -3.29 -20.22
C ASP A 310 10.23 -2.54 -18.87
N GLU A 311 10.85 -3.11 -17.84
CA GLU A 311 10.92 -2.58 -16.49
C GLU A 311 12.29 -1.96 -16.18
N PHE A 312 12.33 -1.05 -15.20
CA PHE A 312 13.59 -0.60 -14.63
C PHE A 312 14.23 -1.74 -13.82
N ASN A 313 15.44 -2.14 -14.23
CA ASN A 313 16.21 -3.22 -13.62
C ASN A 313 17.57 -2.70 -13.12
N VAL A 314 18.07 -3.36 -12.08
CA VAL A 314 19.32 -3.06 -11.39
C VAL A 314 20.04 -4.37 -11.09
N LEU A 315 21.35 -4.32 -10.82
CA LEU A 315 22.00 -5.41 -10.11
C LEU A 315 21.57 -5.36 -8.64
N ASN A 316 20.73 -6.30 -8.22
CA ASN A 316 20.45 -6.53 -6.80
C ASN A 316 21.64 -7.28 -6.17
N HIS A 317 21.86 -7.10 -4.88
CA HIS A 317 22.73 -7.89 -4.03
C HIS A 317 22.16 -9.30 -3.81
N GLY A 318 20.83 -9.44 -3.81
CA GLY A 318 20.10 -10.71 -3.71
C GLY A 318 20.15 -11.38 -2.34
N ASP A 319 20.81 -10.75 -1.38
CA ASP A 319 20.82 -11.06 0.05
C ASP A 319 21.10 -9.77 0.87
N CYS A 320 20.35 -8.70 0.61
CA CYS A 320 20.55 -7.41 1.27
C CYS A 320 19.94 -7.36 2.69
N TRP A 321 20.58 -7.97 3.69
CA TRP A 321 20.18 -7.91 5.11
C TRP A 321 21.31 -7.42 6.02
N LEU A 322 20.96 -7.01 7.24
CA LEU A 322 21.84 -6.33 8.21
C LEU A 322 23.17 -7.04 8.53
N ASN A 323 23.24 -8.36 8.44
CA ASN A 323 24.51 -9.10 8.61
C ASN A 323 25.50 -8.85 7.46
N ASN A 324 25.00 -8.53 6.28
CA ASN A 324 25.78 -8.23 5.08
C ASN A 324 26.12 -6.73 4.95
N LEU A 325 25.76 -5.92 5.96
CA LEU A 325 26.02 -4.48 6.02
C LEU A 325 27.05 -4.15 7.11
N LEU A 326 28.26 -3.78 6.70
CA LEU A 326 29.33 -3.33 7.60
C LEU A 326 29.33 -1.80 7.70
N PHE A 327 29.12 -1.26 8.89
CA PHE A 327 29.08 0.18 9.15
C PHE A 327 30.37 0.68 9.80
N LYS A 328 30.82 1.87 9.40
CA LYS A 328 31.92 2.61 10.05
C LYS A 328 31.34 3.79 10.82
N LYS A 329 31.72 3.88 12.11
CA LYS A 329 31.26 4.95 13.00
C LYS A 329 32.35 5.98 13.29
N GLY A 330 31.94 7.22 13.51
CA GLY A 330 32.80 8.27 14.01
C GLY A 330 32.89 8.30 15.55
N PRO A 331 33.68 9.23 16.11
CA PRO A 331 33.90 9.35 17.56
C PRO A 331 32.62 9.61 18.36
N ASN A 332 31.59 10.19 17.74
CA ASN A 332 30.32 10.58 18.35
C ASN A 332 29.20 9.54 18.08
N GLN A 333 29.55 8.34 17.59
CA GLN A 333 28.64 7.29 17.11
C GLN A 333 27.84 7.61 15.82
N GLU A 334 28.19 8.70 15.13
CA GLU A 334 27.66 9.03 13.81
C GLU A 334 28.07 7.98 12.76
N LEU A 335 27.21 7.68 11.78
CA LEU A 335 27.56 6.82 10.66
C LEU A 335 28.40 7.61 9.63
N LEU A 336 29.58 7.09 9.30
CA LEU A 336 30.51 7.69 8.34
C LEU A 336 30.43 7.01 6.97
N ASP A 337 30.43 5.69 6.93
CA ASP A 337 30.23 4.89 5.70
C ASP A 337 29.59 3.53 6.02
N MET A 338 29.09 2.85 4.99
CA MET A 338 28.60 1.48 5.00
C MET A 338 29.09 0.74 3.76
N ILE A 339 29.55 -0.50 3.93
CA ILE A 339 30.06 -1.39 2.88
C ILE A 339 29.24 -2.68 2.88
N PHE A 340 28.93 -3.20 1.68
CA PHE A 340 28.27 -4.49 1.49
C PHE A 340 29.28 -5.63 1.51
N VAL A 341 28.87 -6.80 1.99
CA VAL A 341 29.63 -8.07 1.95
C VAL A 341 28.70 -9.23 1.63
N ASP A 342 29.27 -10.39 1.30
CA ASP A 342 28.53 -11.63 1.00
C ASP A 342 27.70 -11.59 -0.30
N PHE A 343 28.38 -11.28 -1.40
CA PHE A 343 27.78 -11.25 -2.75
C PHE A 343 27.59 -12.67 -3.35
N GLN A 344 26.92 -13.58 -2.63
CA GLN A 344 26.63 -14.93 -3.12
C GLN A 344 25.54 -15.00 -4.20
N ASN A 345 24.49 -14.19 -4.05
CA ASN A 345 23.28 -14.21 -4.90
C ASN A 345 23.02 -12.92 -5.72
N PRO A 346 24.03 -12.11 -6.14
CA PRO A 346 23.78 -10.87 -6.87
C PRO A 346 23.17 -11.17 -8.23
N LYS A 347 22.15 -10.38 -8.61
CA LYS A 347 21.23 -10.78 -9.66
C LYS A 347 20.53 -9.57 -10.29
N TYR A 348 20.48 -9.52 -11.62
CA TYR A 348 19.85 -8.44 -12.38
C TYR A 348 18.32 -8.58 -12.36
N GLY A 349 17.59 -7.51 -12.06
CA GLY A 349 16.14 -7.54 -11.91
C GLY A 349 15.57 -6.24 -11.32
N SER A 350 14.26 -6.20 -11.06
CA SER A 350 13.64 -5.06 -10.36
C SER A 350 14.31 -4.80 -9.00
N PRO A 351 14.55 -3.52 -8.61
CA PRO A 351 15.05 -3.16 -7.27
C PRO A 351 14.09 -3.53 -6.13
N ALA A 352 12.83 -3.90 -6.44
CA ALA A 352 11.87 -4.39 -5.45
C ALA A 352 12.36 -5.66 -4.73
N GLN A 353 13.23 -6.46 -5.36
CA GLN A 353 13.74 -7.71 -4.81
C GLN A 353 14.58 -7.45 -3.54
N ASP A 354 15.62 -6.61 -3.62
CA ASP A 354 16.40 -6.20 -2.44
C ASP A 354 15.61 -5.30 -1.47
N LEU A 355 14.77 -4.39 -1.96
CA LEU A 355 14.02 -3.46 -1.10
C LEU A 355 13.08 -4.19 -0.13
N LEU A 356 12.28 -5.13 -0.66
CA LEU A 356 11.36 -5.91 0.16
C LEU A 356 12.13 -6.84 1.11
N TYR A 357 13.24 -7.42 0.65
CA TYR A 357 14.09 -8.26 1.49
C TYR A 357 14.65 -7.46 2.67
N PHE A 358 15.39 -6.38 2.40
CA PHE A 358 16.00 -5.51 3.40
C PHE A 358 15.00 -4.94 4.40
N ILE A 359 13.87 -4.38 3.94
CA ILE A 359 12.90 -3.75 4.83
C ILE A 359 12.29 -4.82 5.77
N PHE A 360 11.94 -6.00 5.25
CA PHE A 360 11.31 -7.03 6.08
C PHE A 360 12.28 -7.81 6.97
N THR A 361 13.56 -7.95 6.60
CA THR A 361 14.59 -8.55 7.48
C THR A 361 15.10 -7.59 8.54
N SER A 362 15.35 -6.32 8.20
CA SER A 362 16.39 -5.53 8.89
C SER A 362 15.97 -4.20 9.49
N VAL A 363 14.76 -3.69 9.21
CA VAL A 363 14.24 -2.45 9.81
C VAL A 363 13.49 -2.77 11.12
N LYS A 364 13.55 -1.88 12.12
CA LYS A 364 12.75 -2.00 13.36
C LYS A 364 11.25 -2.02 13.05
N ILE A 365 10.49 -2.87 13.75
CA ILE A 365 9.06 -3.11 13.48
C ILE A 365 8.20 -1.84 13.55
N GLU A 366 8.57 -0.90 14.44
CA GLU A 366 7.93 0.41 14.60
C GLU A 366 7.98 1.31 13.35
N HIS A 367 8.98 1.10 12.49
CA HIS A 367 9.15 1.80 11.20
C HIS A 367 8.78 0.91 10.01
N LYS A 368 9.14 -0.38 10.04
CA LYS A 368 9.02 -1.38 8.95
C LYS A 368 7.69 -1.32 8.19
N LEU A 369 6.57 -1.22 8.91
CA LEU A 369 5.22 -1.26 8.32
C LEU A 369 4.56 0.13 8.24
N LYS A 370 4.80 0.99 9.24
CA LYS A 370 4.19 2.33 9.37
C LYS A 370 4.82 3.34 8.43
N ASP A 371 6.14 3.32 8.31
CA ASP A 371 6.92 4.26 7.51
C ASP A 371 7.34 3.63 6.16
N PHE A 372 6.79 2.47 5.79
CA PHE A 372 7.11 1.72 4.57
C PHE A 372 7.12 2.60 3.31
N ASP A 373 6.02 3.31 3.03
CA ASP A 373 5.90 4.15 1.83
C ASP A 373 6.89 5.33 1.86
N PHE A 374 7.26 5.81 3.05
CA PHE A 374 8.30 6.83 3.22
C PHE A 374 9.70 6.25 2.91
N LEU A 375 10.01 5.03 3.36
CA LEU A 375 11.27 4.35 3.04
C LEU A 375 11.42 4.10 1.54
N ILE A 376 10.34 3.66 0.87
CA ILE A 376 10.29 3.47 -0.58
C ILE A 376 10.51 4.79 -1.33
N ARG A 377 9.80 5.87 -0.95
CA ARG A 377 10.02 7.20 -1.55
C ARG A 377 11.45 7.71 -1.30
N TYR A 378 11.97 7.58 -0.08
CA TYR A 378 13.32 8.01 0.25
C TYR A 378 14.38 7.29 -0.60
N TYR A 379 14.26 5.97 -0.74
CA TYR A 379 15.10 5.20 -1.66
C TYR A 379 14.96 5.69 -3.11
N TYR A 380 13.73 5.92 -3.58
CA TYR A 380 13.46 6.39 -4.94
C TYR A 380 14.08 7.77 -5.22
N GLU A 381 13.93 8.72 -4.29
CA GLU A 381 14.53 10.06 -4.39
C GLU A 381 16.06 9.98 -4.47
N GLN A 382 16.68 9.09 -3.68
CA GLN A 382 18.11 8.81 -3.78
C GLN A 382 18.47 8.08 -5.09
N LEU A 383 17.69 7.11 -5.56
CA LEU A 383 17.95 6.40 -6.82
C LEU A 383 17.97 7.36 -8.01
N VAL A 384 16.96 8.24 -8.11
CA VAL A 384 16.88 9.26 -9.15
C VAL A 384 18.06 10.25 -9.05
N GLU A 385 18.42 10.71 -7.85
CA GLU A 385 19.62 11.55 -7.65
C GLU A 385 20.88 10.87 -8.20
N GLN A 386 21.09 9.58 -7.88
CA GLN A 386 22.28 8.83 -8.24
C GLN A 386 22.34 8.43 -9.72
N LEU A 387 21.22 8.10 -10.35
CA LEU A 387 21.12 7.89 -11.80
C LEU A 387 21.52 9.16 -12.57
N ASN A 388 21.08 10.32 -12.10
CA ASN A 388 21.45 11.61 -12.70
C ASN A 388 22.94 11.96 -12.49
N VAL A 389 23.52 11.68 -11.32
CA VAL A 389 24.97 11.83 -11.06
C VAL A 389 25.81 10.96 -12.00
N LEU A 390 25.43 9.68 -12.17
CA LEU A 390 26.10 8.76 -13.09
C LEU A 390 25.84 9.08 -14.57
N GLY A 391 24.82 9.89 -14.88
CA GLY A 391 24.43 10.20 -16.26
C GLY A 391 23.86 8.99 -16.96
N TYR A 392 22.93 8.29 -16.30
CA TYR A 392 22.09 7.24 -16.88
C TYR A 392 21.15 7.85 -17.93
N GLU A 393 21.07 7.24 -19.11
CA GLU A 393 20.39 7.80 -20.28
C GLU A 393 19.06 7.06 -20.60
N GLY A 394 18.90 5.84 -20.10
CA GLY A 394 17.68 5.05 -20.18
C GLY A 394 16.51 5.58 -19.34
N ARG A 395 15.37 4.88 -19.44
CA ARG A 395 14.13 5.27 -18.77
C ARG A 395 14.24 5.08 -17.25
N GLN A 396 14.35 6.20 -16.52
CA GLN A 396 14.20 6.21 -15.06
C GLN A 396 12.75 5.83 -14.69
N PRO A 397 12.52 5.06 -13.61
CA PRO A 397 11.17 4.70 -13.18
C PRO A 397 10.46 5.90 -12.55
N SER A 398 9.13 5.88 -12.47
CA SER A 398 8.38 6.76 -11.55
C SER A 398 8.20 6.10 -10.17
N LEU A 399 7.87 6.90 -9.15
CA LEU A 399 7.56 6.39 -7.81
C LEU A 399 6.33 5.47 -7.83
N ARG A 400 5.34 5.75 -8.70
CA ARG A 400 4.16 4.89 -8.90
C ARG A 400 4.58 3.53 -9.48
N GLU A 401 5.47 3.52 -10.46
CA GLU A 401 6.00 2.28 -11.05
C GLU A 401 6.79 1.44 -10.05
N LEU A 402 7.62 2.05 -9.21
CA LEU A 402 8.30 1.34 -8.13
C LEU A 402 7.29 0.71 -7.15
N HIS A 403 6.23 1.43 -6.78
CA HIS A 403 5.14 0.87 -5.96
C HIS A 403 4.41 -0.29 -6.65
N MET A 404 4.15 -0.21 -7.97
CA MET A 404 3.57 -1.34 -8.72
C MET A 404 4.52 -2.55 -8.76
N GLN A 405 5.83 -2.34 -8.90
CA GLN A 405 6.82 -3.42 -8.79
C GLN A 405 6.82 -4.08 -7.40
N LEU A 406 6.66 -3.33 -6.31
CA LEU A 406 6.57 -3.90 -4.95
C LEU A 406 5.35 -4.82 -4.75
N TYR A 407 4.25 -4.61 -5.47
CA TYR A 407 3.11 -5.55 -5.49
C TYR A 407 3.40 -6.79 -6.34
N LYS A 408 4.00 -6.63 -7.53
CA LYS A 408 4.41 -7.74 -8.42
C LYS A 408 5.42 -8.67 -7.72
N TYR A 409 6.51 -8.11 -7.22
CA TYR A 409 7.59 -8.81 -6.52
C TYR A 409 7.33 -9.01 -5.02
N GLY A 410 6.11 -8.75 -4.54
CA GLY A 410 5.72 -8.83 -3.13
C GLY A 410 6.01 -10.17 -2.43
N THR A 411 6.22 -11.23 -3.20
CA THR A 411 6.69 -12.56 -2.77
C THR A 411 8.01 -12.48 -1.98
N TRP A 412 8.91 -11.53 -2.30
CA TRP A 412 10.14 -11.28 -1.53
C TRP A 412 9.87 -10.78 -0.11
N ALA A 413 8.80 -9.99 0.11
CA ALA A 413 8.41 -9.56 1.45
C ALA A 413 7.92 -10.76 2.29
N VAL A 414 7.21 -11.69 1.67
CA VAL A 414 6.70 -12.90 2.35
C VAL A 414 7.86 -13.81 2.74
N THR A 415 8.74 -14.17 1.80
CA THR A 415 9.89 -15.06 2.08
C THR A 415 10.86 -14.46 3.10
N ALA A 416 11.21 -13.18 2.98
CA ALA A 416 11.98 -12.45 3.98
C ALA A 416 11.33 -12.54 5.38
N SER A 417 10.00 -12.44 5.46
CA SER A 417 9.25 -12.45 6.71
C SER A 417 9.19 -13.80 7.42
N PHE A 418 9.07 -14.94 6.71
CA PHE A 418 8.94 -16.27 7.37
C PHE A 418 10.19 -17.16 7.30
N MET A 419 11.17 -16.85 6.43
CA MET A 419 12.42 -17.61 6.34
C MET A 419 13.56 -16.89 7.06
N VAL A 420 13.80 -15.63 6.70
CA VAL A 420 15.05 -14.93 7.04
C VAL A 420 14.91 -14.16 8.34
N LEU A 421 13.86 -13.35 8.50
CA LEU A 421 13.55 -12.62 9.72
C LEU A 421 13.64 -13.45 11.03
N PRO A 422 13.07 -14.67 11.14
CA PRO A 422 13.20 -15.45 12.38
C PRO A 422 14.63 -15.91 12.68
N VAL A 423 15.52 -15.96 11.68
CA VAL A 423 16.96 -16.19 11.85
C VAL A 423 17.66 -14.89 12.25
N VAL A 424 17.36 -13.75 11.58
CA VAL A 424 17.96 -12.43 11.89
C VAL A 424 17.82 -12.05 13.36
N ILE A 425 16.67 -12.34 13.96
CA ILE A 425 16.35 -12.00 15.36
C ILE A 425 16.43 -13.19 16.32
N LEU A 426 17.06 -14.30 15.93
CA LEU A 426 17.40 -15.38 16.85
C LEU A 426 18.65 -15.03 17.66
N ASP A 427 18.52 -14.96 19.00
CA ASP A 427 19.64 -14.83 19.92
C ASP A 427 20.70 -15.95 19.69
N PRO A 428 22.02 -15.66 19.79
CA PRO A 428 23.09 -16.63 19.47
C PRO A 428 22.93 -17.98 20.18
N ASN A 429 23.04 -19.06 19.41
CA ASN A 429 22.69 -20.41 19.86
C ASN A 429 23.59 -21.46 19.20
N SER A 430 24.24 -22.31 20.00
CA SER A 430 25.11 -23.39 19.52
C SER A 430 24.38 -24.49 18.73
N ALA A 431 23.05 -24.58 18.84
CA ALA A 431 22.23 -25.45 17.98
C ALA A 431 22.02 -24.90 16.56
N ALA A 432 22.40 -23.65 16.27
CA ALA A 432 22.28 -23.03 14.95
C ALA A 432 23.39 -23.52 14.00
N THR A 433 23.31 -24.78 13.57
CA THR A 433 24.23 -25.43 12.63
C THR A 433 23.53 -25.76 11.32
N MET A 434 24.26 -25.88 10.21
CA MET A 434 23.67 -26.27 8.93
C MET A 434 22.99 -27.65 9.00
N GLU A 435 23.56 -28.58 9.77
CA GLU A 435 22.97 -29.89 10.06
C GLU A 435 21.58 -29.76 10.71
N ASN A 436 21.39 -28.83 11.64
CA ASN A 436 20.09 -28.59 12.29
C ASN A 436 19.13 -27.74 11.44
N PHE A 437 19.62 -26.95 10.49
CA PHE A 437 18.80 -26.22 9.52
C PHE A 437 18.26 -27.13 8.40
N ILE A 438 19.10 -27.99 7.82
CA ILE A 438 18.74 -28.86 6.70
C ILE A 438 18.19 -30.21 7.19
N GLY A 439 18.76 -30.78 8.25
CA GLY A 439 18.50 -32.15 8.67
C GLY A 439 17.17 -32.36 9.40
N ASP A 440 16.60 -33.54 9.23
CA ASP A 440 15.39 -34.02 9.92
C ASP A 440 15.71 -34.73 11.26
N SER A 441 16.75 -34.26 11.96
CA SER A 441 17.09 -34.76 13.30
C SER A 441 16.16 -34.17 14.36
N GLU A 442 15.97 -34.85 15.50
CA GLU A 442 15.16 -34.30 16.61
C GLU A 442 15.76 -33.00 17.19
N ALA A 443 17.09 -32.81 17.07
CA ALA A 443 17.77 -31.57 17.41
C ALA A 443 17.47 -30.46 16.40
N GLY A 444 17.51 -30.79 15.11
CA GLY A 444 17.11 -29.91 14.01
C GLY A 444 15.66 -29.45 14.15
N ASP A 445 14.72 -30.36 14.36
CA ASP A 445 13.29 -30.01 14.53
C ASP A 445 13.04 -29.13 15.77
N LYS A 446 13.75 -29.36 16.88
CA LYS A 446 13.71 -28.46 18.06
C LYS A 446 14.26 -27.07 17.72
N PHE A 447 15.38 -27.00 16.98
CA PHE A 447 16.01 -25.76 16.55
C PHE A 447 15.14 -24.99 15.55
N LYS A 448 14.68 -25.62 14.47
CA LYS A 448 13.76 -25.05 13.48
C LYS A 448 12.46 -24.59 14.14
N ASN A 449 12.00 -25.22 15.23
CA ASN A 449 10.81 -24.76 15.96
C ASN A 449 11.10 -23.54 16.86
N LEU A 450 12.33 -23.39 17.38
CA LEU A 450 12.74 -22.21 18.15
C LEU A 450 12.66 -20.92 17.32
N LEU A 451 13.03 -20.98 16.04
CA LEU A 451 12.87 -19.88 15.07
C LEU A 451 11.44 -19.30 15.11
N TYR A 452 10.44 -20.18 15.08
CA TYR A 452 9.03 -19.82 14.98
C TYR A 452 8.34 -19.55 16.32
N SER A 453 8.88 -20.05 17.43
CA SER A 453 8.34 -19.83 18.78
C SER A 453 9.01 -18.66 19.53
N ASN A 454 10.14 -18.13 19.02
CA ASN A 454 10.87 -16.97 19.53
C ASN A 454 9.92 -15.77 19.77
N PRO A 455 9.86 -15.20 20.99
CA PRO A 455 9.02 -14.03 21.30
C PRO A 455 9.27 -12.81 20.40
N ARG A 456 10.54 -12.51 20.05
CA ARG A 456 10.90 -11.38 19.17
C ARG A 456 10.30 -11.54 17.77
N TYR A 457 10.25 -12.79 17.29
CA TYR A 457 9.66 -13.12 16.00
C TYR A 457 8.13 -13.05 16.05
N ARG A 458 7.53 -13.60 17.11
CA ARG A 458 6.07 -13.57 17.30
C ARG A 458 5.51 -12.15 17.34
N GLU A 459 6.18 -11.24 18.04
CA GLU A 459 5.82 -9.82 18.09
C GLU A 459 5.80 -9.16 16.69
N GLN A 460 6.73 -9.51 15.80
CA GLN A 460 6.79 -8.96 14.45
C GLN A 460 5.80 -9.64 13.50
N ILE A 461 5.74 -10.98 13.48
CA ILE A 461 4.93 -11.72 12.51
C ILE A 461 3.41 -11.49 12.72
N GLU A 462 2.96 -11.29 13.96
CA GLU A 462 1.57 -10.93 14.28
C GLU A 462 1.16 -9.56 13.70
N GLN A 463 2.12 -8.68 13.43
CA GLN A 463 1.91 -7.37 12.79
C GLN A 463 2.13 -7.42 11.26
N ILE A 464 3.07 -8.24 10.80
CA ILE A 464 3.40 -8.42 9.38
C ILE A 464 2.28 -9.18 8.63
N MET A 465 1.76 -10.28 9.18
CA MET A 465 0.71 -11.08 8.51
C MET A 465 -0.53 -10.27 8.07
N PRO A 466 -1.16 -9.42 8.90
CA PRO A 466 -2.29 -8.59 8.44
C PRO A 466 -1.88 -7.53 7.41
N TRP A 467 -0.64 -7.02 7.44
CA TRP A 467 -0.13 -6.08 6.45
C TRP A 467 0.04 -6.76 5.07
N LEU A 468 0.61 -7.97 5.05
CA LEU A 468 0.74 -8.80 3.85
C LEU A 468 -0.64 -9.18 3.27
N ASP A 469 -1.60 -9.57 4.13
CA ASP A 469 -2.94 -9.97 3.69
C ASP A 469 -3.72 -8.79 3.07
N ASN A 470 -3.72 -7.62 3.73
CA ASN A 470 -4.35 -6.38 3.22
C ASN A 470 -3.77 -5.91 1.87
N ARG A 471 -2.56 -6.36 1.50
CA ARG A 471 -1.92 -6.07 0.21
C ARG A 471 -2.02 -7.22 -0.80
N GLY A 472 -2.70 -8.32 -0.44
CA GLY A 472 -2.84 -9.50 -1.30
C GLY A 472 -1.56 -10.31 -1.50
N LEU A 473 -0.52 -10.06 -0.70
CA LEU A 473 0.81 -10.67 -0.90
C LEU A 473 0.84 -12.15 -0.50
N LEU A 474 -0.15 -12.62 0.27
CA LEU A 474 -0.37 -14.04 0.58
C LEU A 474 -1.04 -14.83 -0.57
N LYS A 475 -0.89 -14.36 -1.81
CA LYS A 475 -1.22 -15.05 -3.06
C LYS A 475 -0.09 -14.81 -4.07
N VAL A 476 0.25 -15.82 -4.87
CA VAL A 476 1.17 -15.66 -6.02
C VAL A 476 0.60 -14.69 -7.07
N TYR A 477 1.48 -14.17 -7.93
CA TYR A 477 1.10 -13.29 -9.03
C TYR A 477 0.47 -14.08 -10.18
N GLU A 478 -0.62 -13.55 -10.73
CA GLU A 478 -1.29 -14.04 -11.93
C GLU A 478 -1.27 -12.91 -12.97
N ALA A 479 -1.17 -13.25 -14.25
CA ALA A 479 -1.10 -12.27 -15.34
C ALA A 479 -2.50 -11.97 -15.93
N PRO A 480 -2.83 -10.71 -16.28
CA PRO A 480 -4.13 -10.35 -16.87
C PRO A 480 -4.42 -11.02 -18.22
N VAL A 481 -5.70 -11.18 -18.54
CA VAL A 481 -6.21 -11.80 -19.79
C VAL A 481 -7.16 -10.84 -20.52
N LYS A 482 -7.02 -10.72 -21.84
CA LYS A 482 -7.78 -9.78 -22.71
C LYS A 482 -9.14 -10.34 -23.17
N ILE A 483 -10.11 -9.46 -23.47
CA ILE A 483 -11.51 -9.79 -23.80
C ILE A 483 -12.09 -8.77 -24.84
N ASP A 484 -12.97 -9.20 -25.76
CA ASP A 484 -13.61 -8.38 -26.83
C ASP A 484 -15.18 -8.28 -26.70
N PRO A 485 -15.88 -7.19 -27.14
CA PRO A 485 -17.34 -6.98 -26.94
C PRO A 485 -18.24 -6.74 -28.21
N ILE A 486 -19.58 -6.93 -28.13
CA ILE A 486 -20.62 -6.65 -29.20
C ILE A 486 -22.00 -6.15 -28.61
N LEU A 487 -22.84 -5.46 -29.41
CA LEU A 487 -23.98 -4.52 -29.08
C LEU A 487 -25.47 -5.00 -29.31
N THR A 488 -26.47 -4.15 -28.98
CA THR A 488 -27.97 -4.36 -28.93
C THR A 488 -28.84 -3.13 -29.35
N VAL A 489 -30.19 -3.23 -29.54
CA VAL A 489 -31.17 -2.07 -29.64
C VAL A 489 -32.73 -2.37 -29.51
N ASP A 490 -33.43 -1.55 -28.69
CA ASP A 490 -34.74 -0.79 -28.79
C ASP A 490 -36.22 -1.30 -28.93
N GLU A 491 -37.16 -0.45 -28.41
CA GLU A 491 -38.65 -0.60 -28.23
C GLU A 491 -39.53 0.60 -28.79
N LYS A 492 -40.86 0.71 -28.46
CA LYS A 492 -41.71 1.95 -28.55
C LYS A 492 -43.19 1.96 -27.96
N SER A 493 -43.45 2.61 -26.80
CA SER A 493 -44.62 3.52 -26.44
C SER A 493 -46.13 3.01 -26.47
N ILE A 494 -47.28 3.73 -26.24
CA ILE A 494 -47.70 5.18 -26.22
C ILE A 494 -48.98 5.67 -25.37
N ASN A 495 -49.38 5.17 -24.18
CA ASN A 495 -50.12 5.99 -23.10
C ASN A 495 -51.62 6.52 -23.42
N VAL A 496 -52.54 7.28 -22.71
CA VAL A 496 -52.81 8.04 -21.40
C VAL A 496 -54.08 8.99 -21.49
N PRO A 497 -54.67 9.83 -20.52
CA PRO A 497 -54.42 10.36 -19.10
C PRO A 497 -55.66 10.25 -18.10
N ASP A 498 -56.03 11.02 -17.03
CA ASP A 498 -55.64 12.22 -16.15
C ASP A 498 -56.53 12.21 -14.82
N SER A 499 -56.63 13.08 -13.77
CA SER A 499 -56.04 14.36 -13.22
C SER A 499 -56.45 14.62 -11.72
N ASP A 500 -55.80 15.52 -10.94
CA ASP A 500 -56.15 16.23 -9.64
C ASP A 500 -54.89 16.84 -8.92
N LYS A 501 -54.56 18.14 -9.09
CA LYS A 501 -53.16 18.68 -9.08
C LYS A 501 -52.31 18.75 -7.78
N ILE A 502 -50.98 18.71 -8.00
CA ILE A 502 -49.81 18.98 -7.12
C ILE A 502 -48.88 20.02 -7.78
N PHE A 503 -48.40 19.74 -8.99
CA PHE A 503 -47.80 20.72 -9.90
C PHE A 503 -48.82 21.05 -11.00
N ASP A 504 -48.49 21.95 -11.93
CA ASP A 504 -49.29 22.17 -13.13
C ASP A 504 -49.47 20.92 -14.01
N TRP A 505 -48.59 19.92 -13.88
CA TRP A 505 -48.60 18.66 -14.63
C TRP A 505 -48.84 17.40 -13.77
N LEU A 506 -48.37 17.42 -12.50
CA LEU A 506 -48.45 16.33 -11.52
C LEU A 506 -49.69 16.45 -10.64
N ASN A 507 -50.25 15.32 -10.20
CA ASN A 507 -51.52 15.25 -9.47
C ASN A 507 -51.42 14.28 -8.29
N VAL A 508 -52.21 14.50 -7.23
CA VAL A 508 -52.39 13.55 -6.12
C VAL A 508 -52.95 12.23 -6.66
N SER A 509 -53.92 12.31 -7.58
CA SER A 509 -54.50 11.13 -8.24
C SER A 509 -53.54 10.39 -9.17
N ASP A 510 -52.54 11.06 -9.77
CA ASP A 510 -51.53 10.40 -10.62
C ASP A 510 -50.74 9.33 -9.83
N PHE A 511 -50.66 9.42 -8.49
CA PHE A 511 -50.03 8.41 -7.64
C PHE A 511 -50.86 7.13 -7.46
N GLY A 512 -52.11 7.06 -7.93
CA GLY A 512 -53.01 5.93 -7.71
C GLY A 512 -52.44 4.58 -8.17
N GLU A 513 -51.82 4.55 -9.35
CA GLU A 513 -51.18 3.35 -9.89
C GLU A 513 -49.89 2.98 -9.14
N ILE A 514 -49.13 3.98 -8.69
CA ILE A 514 -47.91 3.78 -7.89
C ILE A 514 -48.26 3.17 -6.52
N VAL A 515 -49.34 3.62 -5.90
CA VAL A 515 -49.82 3.01 -4.65
C VAL A 515 -50.35 1.60 -4.93
N ALA A 516 -51.21 1.41 -5.94
CA ALA A 516 -51.79 0.10 -6.26
C ALA A 516 -50.73 -0.98 -6.57
N SER A 517 -49.66 -0.62 -7.28
CA SER A 517 -48.52 -1.53 -7.56
C SER A 517 -47.69 -1.90 -6.33
N THR A 518 -47.81 -1.16 -5.22
CA THR A 518 -47.05 -1.38 -3.97
C THR A 518 -47.91 -1.68 -2.75
N GLU A 519 -49.23 -1.81 -2.92
CA GLU A 519 -50.19 -2.09 -1.84
C GLU A 519 -51.40 -2.88 -2.39
N PRO A 520 -51.35 -4.22 -2.41
CA PRO A 520 -52.43 -5.04 -2.96
C PRO A 520 -53.81 -4.84 -2.28
N THR A 521 -53.80 -4.30 -1.06
CA THR A 521 -54.98 -3.95 -0.27
C THR A 521 -55.50 -2.52 -0.48
N PHE A 522 -54.89 -1.71 -1.36
CA PHE A 522 -55.35 -0.36 -1.70
C PHE A 522 -56.81 -0.34 -2.20
N ASP A 523 -57.59 0.62 -1.70
CA ASP A 523 -58.95 0.96 -2.18
C ASP A 523 -58.92 2.27 -2.99
N LYS A 524 -58.47 3.37 -2.37
CA LYS A 524 -58.43 4.71 -2.98
C LYS A 524 -57.48 5.66 -2.23
N ILE A 525 -57.12 6.77 -2.89
CA ILE A 525 -56.48 7.92 -2.23
C ILE A 525 -57.55 8.73 -1.48
N VAL A 526 -57.19 9.28 -0.32
CA VAL A 526 -58.04 10.13 0.53
C VAL A 526 -57.56 11.58 0.49
N SER A 527 -56.25 11.79 0.60
CA SER A 527 -55.60 13.10 0.56
C SER A 527 -54.15 12.98 0.10
N GLY A 528 -53.52 14.11 -0.21
CA GLY A 528 -52.09 14.18 -0.46
C GLY A 528 -51.54 15.56 -0.10
N THR A 529 -50.26 15.61 0.26
CA THR A 529 -49.53 16.85 0.59
C THR A 529 -48.14 16.83 -0.02
N SER A 530 -47.58 18.01 -0.31
CA SER A 530 -46.24 18.15 -0.89
C SER A 530 -45.47 19.30 -0.26
N GLU A 531 -44.24 19.04 0.15
CA GLU A 531 -43.30 20.03 0.74
C GLU A 531 -41.88 19.82 0.18
N LEU A 532 -40.96 20.77 0.39
CA LEU A 532 -39.56 20.59 0.00
C LEU A 532 -38.89 19.54 0.90
N ALA A 533 -38.22 18.54 0.31
CA ALA A 533 -37.65 17.39 1.03
C ALA A 533 -36.37 17.70 1.83
N THR A 534 -35.78 18.88 1.60
CA THR A 534 -34.43 19.26 2.06
C THR A 534 -34.35 20.72 2.45
N LYS A 535 -33.27 21.10 3.15
CA LYS A 535 -32.99 22.50 3.50
C LYS A 535 -32.37 23.25 2.31
N PRO A 536 -32.34 24.59 2.33
CA PRO A 536 -31.48 25.35 1.42
C PRO A 536 -30.03 24.87 1.51
N GLY A 537 -29.38 24.64 0.36
CA GLY A 537 -27.98 24.19 0.27
C GLY A 537 -27.76 22.66 0.25
N ASP A 538 -28.79 21.84 0.45
CA ASP A 538 -28.67 20.36 0.42
C ASP A 538 -28.74 19.76 -1.01
N ASN A 539 -29.25 20.50 -2.01
CA ASN A 539 -29.47 20.02 -3.39
C ASN A 539 -29.01 21.07 -4.41
N TYR A 540 -28.27 20.63 -5.44
CA TYR A 540 -27.60 21.53 -6.40
C TYR A 540 -28.17 21.44 -7.83
N ALA A 541 -28.54 20.23 -8.28
CA ALA A 541 -28.97 19.99 -9.67
C ALA A 541 -30.50 19.82 -9.84
N SER A 542 -31.29 19.77 -8.76
CA SER A 542 -32.72 19.46 -8.86
C SER A 542 -33.58 19.95 -7.69
N ILE A 543 -34.89 20.10 -7.95
CA ILE A 543 -35.90 20.30 -6.91
C ILE A 543 -36.34 18.93 -6.41
N LEU A 544 -36.23 18.69 -5.11
CA LEU A 544 -36.78 17.50 -4.44
C LEU A 544 -37.98 17.90 -3.60
N LEU A 545 -39.16 17.42 -3.97
CA LEU A 545 -40.35 17.45 -3.11
C LEU A 545 -40.49 16.14 -2.35
N LYS A 546 -40.86 16.22 -1.07
CA LYS A 546 -41.46 15.12 -0.33
C LYS A 546 -42.96 15.18 -0.60
N VAL A 547 -43.53 14.05 -1.04
CA VAL A 547 -44.97 13.92 -1.31
C VAL A 547 -45.52 12.79 -0.46
N ASP A 548 -46.44 13.12 0.44
CA ASP A 548 -47.16 12.16 1.28
C ASP A 548 -48.58 11.98 0.71
N ILE A 549 -48.96 10.74 0.43
CA ILE A 549 -50.26 10.34 -0.12
C ILE A 549 -50.97 9.48 0.93
N ASP A 550 -52.09 9.95 1.46
CA ASP A 550 -52.91 9.21 2.42
C ASP A 550 -53.90 8.31 1.67
N VAL A 551 -53.87 7.01 1.96
CA VAL A 551 -54.69 6.03 1.26
C VAL A 551 -55.55 5.21 2.21
N GLN A 552 -56.75 4.90 1.74
CA GLN A 552 -57.65 3.95 2.37
C GLN A 552 -57.38 2.55 1.78
N LEU A 553 -57.36 1.54 2.65
CA LEU A 553 -57.25 0.14 2.27
C LEU A 553 -58.64 -0.53 2.28
N LYS A 554 -58.74 -1.72 1.69
CA LYS A 554 -59.98 -2.52 1.54
C LYS A 554 -60.62 -2.95 2.87
N ASP A 555 -59.90 -2.88 3.99
CA ASP A 555 -60.41 -3.07 5.35
C ASP A 555 -60.88 -1.76 6.02
N ASN A 556 -60.79 -0.63 5.31
CA ASN A 556 -61.02 0.75 5.75
C ASN A 556 -59.95 1.32 6.70
N SER A 557 -58.80 0.65 6.87
CA SER A 557 -57.65 1.26 7.53
C SER A 557 -57.03 2.37 6.66
N LEU A 558 -56.44 3.37 7.31
CA LEU A 558 -55.73 4.48 6.66
C LEU A 558 -54.22 4.29 6.79
N LYS A 559 -53.49 4.59 5.72
CA LYS A 559 -52.04 4.43 5.63
C LYS A 559 -51.45 5.54 4.75
N THR A 560 -50.42 6.24 5.22
CA THR A 560 -49.71 7.22 4.41
C THR A 560 -48.56 6.54 3.64
N LYS A 561 -48.45 6.82 2.35
CA LYS A 561 -47.36 6.43 1.45
C LYS A 561 -46.51 7.67 1.18
N SER A 562 -45.20 7.60 1.40
CA SER A 562 -44.31 8.75 1.30
C SER A 562 -43.28 8.57 0.17
N TYR A 563 -43.17 9.56 -0.69
CA TYR A 563 -42.36 9.57 -1.90
C TYR A 563 -41.45 10.79 -1.94
N ILE A 564 -40.36 10.70 -2.69
CA ILE A 564 -39.54 11.84 -3.13
C ILE A 564 -39.76 12.03 -4.62
N VAL A 565 -40.10 13.24 -5.05
CA VAL A 565 -40.19 13.63 -6.46
C VAL A 565 -39.02 14.55 -6.78
N LYS A 566 -38.02 14.02 -7.51
CA LYS A 566 -36.90 14.77 -8.09
C LYS A 566 -37.39 15.36 -9.43
N VAL A 567 -37.16 16.65 -9.68
CA VAL A 567 -37.52 17.32 -10.94
C VAL A 567 -36.32 18.10 -11.46
N ASN A 568 -36.02 17.95 -12.76
CA ASN A 568 -35.01 18.74 -13.45
C ASN A 568 -35.53 20.19 -13.65
N PRO A 569 -34.94 21.22 -13.01
CA PRO A 569 -35.44 22.58 -13.10
C PRO A 569 -34.67 23.34 -14.17
N ASN A 570 -35.37 24.09 -15.03
CA ASN A 570 -34.75 24.90 -16.09
C ASN A 570 -33.85 26.01 -15.49
N HIS A 571 -32.56 25.69 -15.33
CA HIS A 571 -31.55 26.56 -14.72
C HIS A 571 -30.91 27.53 -15.72
N ALA A 572 -30.24 28.56 -15.18
CA ALA A 572 -29.49 29.54 -15.95
C ALA A 572 -28.14 29.03 -16.49
N ILE A 573 -27.72 27.81 -16.10
CA ILE A 573 -26.57 27.09 -16.64
C ILE A 573 -27.13 25.87 -17.38
N ASP A 574 -26.74 25.69 -18.64
CA ASP A 574 -27.16 24.56 -19.44
C ASP A 574 -26.35 23.30 -19.07
N PHE A 575 -26.97 22.43 -18.27
CA PHE A 575 -26.38 21.15 -17.86
C PHE A 575 -26.64 20.00 -18.87
N SER A 576 -27.27 20.25 -20.02
CA SER A 576 -27.57 19.21 -21.02
C SER A 576 -26.31 18.47 -21.51
N ALA A 577 -25.20 19.19 -21.65
CA ALA A 577 -23.89 18.65 -22.03
C ALA A 577 -23.39 17.50 -21.12
N PHE A 578 -23.84 17.43 -19.87
CA PHE A 578 -23.42 16.40 -18.91
C PHE A 578 -24.37 15.19 -18.84
N ASN A 579 -25.56 15.28 -19.44
CA ASN A 579 -26.60 14.23 -19.45
C ASN A 579 -27.03 13.69 -18.07
N LEU A 580 -26.86 14.47 -16.98
CA LEU A 580 -27.03 14.02 -15.59
C LEU A 580 -28.38 13.35 -15.30
N PHE A 581 -29.47 14.08 -15.58
CA PHE A 581 -30.82 13.60 -15.30
C PHE A 581 -31.23 12.44 -16.24
N PRO A 582 -30.96 12.48 -17.57
CA PRO A 582 -31.11 11.32 -18.46
C PRO A 582 -30.26 10.09 -18.11
N LYS A 583 -29.15 10.23 -17.36
CA LYS A 583 -28.38 9.10 -16.81
C LYS A 583 -29.08 8.52 -15.60
N GLU A 584 -29.39 9.33 -14.59
CA GLU A 584 -30.05 8.89 -13.36
C GLU A 584 -31.37 8.16 -13.66
N ILE A 585 -32.19 8.71 -14.55
CA ILE A 585 -33.45 8.11 -15.01
C ILE A 585 -33.23 6.67 -15.52
N GLU A 586 -32.21 6.44 -16.33
CA GLU A 586 -31.94 5.13 -16.94
C GLU A 586 -31.31 4.16 -15.94
N VAL A 587 -30.41 4.63 -15.08
CA VAL A 587 -29.83 3.79 -14.02
C VAL A 587 -30.93 3.26 -13.10
N TYR A 588 -31.86 4.10 -12.65
CA TYR A 588 -32.98 3.67 -11.82
C TYR A 588 -33.96 2.75 -12.55
N ALA A 589 -34.35 3.07 -13.80
CA ALA A 589 -35.31 2.28 -14.55
C ALA A 589 -34.75 0.90 -14.95
N ASN A 590 -33.56 0.89 -15.56
CA ASN A 590 -33.01 -0.28 -16.25
C ASN A 590 -32.00 -1.03 -15.37
N TYR A 591 -30.97 -0.34 -14.86
CA TYR A 591 -29.82 -1.03 -14.25
C TYR A 591 -30.07 -1.44 -12.80
N VAL A 592 -30.66 -0.59 -11.95
CA VAL A 592 -31.06 -0.97 -10.57
C VAL A 592 -31.96 -2.20 -10.62
N THR A 593 -33.06 -2.14 -11.39
CA THR A 593 -34.01 -3.25 -11.54
C THR A 593 -33.34 -4.53 -12.05
N ALA A 594 -32.45 -4.43 -13.06
CA ALA A 594 -31.72 -5.59 -13.58
C ALA A 594 -30.70 -6.16 -12.58
N PHE A 595 -29.98 -5.30 -11.84
CA PHE A 595 -28.98 -5.72 -10.86
C PHE A 595 -29.64 -6.40 -9.65
N GLU A 596 -30.74 -5.84 -9.12
CA GLU A 596 -31.54 -6.47 -8.05
C GLU A 596 -32.14 -7.81 -8.52
N LYS A 597 -32.54 -7.91 -9.79
CA LYS A 597 -33.01 -9.17 -10.40
C LYS A 597 -31.89 -10.22 -10.50
N LEU A 598 -30.68 -9.87 -10.94
CA LEU A 598 -29.55 -10.82 -11.03
C LEU A 598 -29.26 -11.48 -9.67
N TYR A 599 -29.29 -10.70 -8.59
CA TYR A 599 -29.14 -11.21 -7.22
C TYR A 599 -30.32 -12.07 -6.75
N THR A 600 -31.54 -11.68 -7.11
CA THR A 600 -32.76 -12.43 -6.79
C THR A 600 -32.79 -13.78 -7.50
N ASP A 601 -32.42 -13.82 -8.79
CA ASP A 601 -32.31 -15.05 -9.59
C ASP A 601 -31.19 -15.97 -9.09
N ALA A 602 -30.10 -15.40 -8.56
CA ALA A 602 -29.01 -16.12 -7.88
C ALA A 602 -29.40 -16.63 -6.47
N GLY A 603 -30.63 -16.39 -6.00
CA GLY A 603 -31.14 -16.90 -4.72
C GLY A 603 -30.76 -16.10 -3.49
N GLN A 604 -30.08 -14.95 -3.64
CA GLN A 604 -29.70 -14.04 -2.56
C GLN A 604 -30.07 -12.61 -2.94
N PRO A 605 -31.34 -12.19 -2.74
CA PRO A 605 -31.80 -10.85 -3.09
C PRO A 605 -30.95 -9.75 -2.45
N VAL A 606 -30.61 -8.75 -3.23
CA VAL A 606 -29.89 -7.54 -2.81
C VAL A 606 -30.69 -6.36 -3.35
N GLN A 607 -30.92 -5.35 -2.50
CA GLN A 607 -31.44 -4.06 -2.93
C GLN A 607 -30.35 -3.00 -2.91
N PHE A 608 -30.32 -2.13 -3.91
CA PHE A 608 -29.29 -1.10 -4.10
C PHE A 608 -29.77 0.29 -3.75
N SER A 609 -31.03 0.60 -4.02
CA SER A 609 -31.55 1.97 -4.05
C SER A 609 -33.04 2.00 -3.67
N PRO A 610 -33.63 3.17 -3.37
CA PRO A 610 -35.08 3.29 -3.27
C PRO A 610 -35.73 2.90 -4.60
N ARG A 611 -36.87 2.21 -4.55
CA ARG A 611 -37.63 1.87 -5.75
C ARG A 611 -38.04 3.14 -6.48
N SER A 612 -37.87 3.15 -7.80
CA SER A 612 -38.27 4.24 -8.67
C SER A 612 -39.58 3.97 -9.38
N TYR A 613 -40.33 5.03 -9.67
CA TYR A 613 -41.63 4.95 -10.33
C TYR A 613 -41.75 5.95 -11.48
N ARG A 614 -42.58 5.57 -12.45
CA ARG A 614 -43.01 6.41 -13.58
C ARG A 614 -44.53 6.56 -13.49
N LEU A 615 -45.01 7.74 -13.87
CA LEU A 615 -46.43 7.95 -14.11
C LEU A 615 -46.75 7.49 -15.53
N GLN A 616 -47.84 6.75 -15.71
CA GLN A 616 -48.39 6.56 -17.03
C GLN A 616 -49.03 7.90 -17.45
N LYS A 617 -48.23 8.80 -18.04
CA LYS A 617 -48.66 10.11 -18.57
C LYS A 617 -47.76 10.59 -19.73
N LYS A 618 -48.26 10.61 -20.98
CA LYS A 618 -47.48 11.05 -22.17
C LYS A 618 -47.22 12.55 -22.26
N ASP A 619 -48.11 13.38 -21.74
CA ASP A 619 -48.01 14.84 -21.94
C ASP A 619 -47.18 15.55 -20.83
N VAL A 620 -46.35 14.80 -20.11
CA VAL A 620 -45.39 15.35 -19.13
C VAL A 620 -44.12 15.76 -19.86
N GLN A 621 -44.06 17.03 -20.25
CA GLN A 621 -42.95 17.66 -20.98
C GLN A 621 -41.74 18.04 -20.10
N VAL A 622 -41.65 17.51 -18.88
CA VAL A 622 -40.56 17.79 -17.92
C VAL A 622 -39.91 16.48 -17.47
N GLU A 623 -38.60 16.52 -17.25
CA GLU A 623 -37.89 15.38 -16.68
C GLU A 623 -38.10 15.32 -15.16
N TYR A 624 -38.58 14.18 -14.69
CA TYR A 624 -38.80 13.91 -13.27
C TYR A 624 -38.41 12.46 -12.92
N LEU A 625 -38.30 12.18 -11.63
CA LEU A 625 -38.08 10.85 -11.07
C LEU A 625 -38.82 10.75 -9.73
N ILE A 626 -39.63 9.71 -9.54
CA ILE A 626 -40.34 9.46 -8.27
C ILE A 626 -39.65 8.28 -7.58
N LEU A 627 -39.31 8.43 -6.30
CA LEU A 627 -38.62 7.43 -5.47
C LEU A 627 -39.38 7.16 -4.18
N ASP A 628 -39.21 5.98 -3.57
CA ASP A 628 -39.61 5.74 -2.17
C ASP A 628 -38.90 6.71 -1.20
N ASN A 629 -39.62 7.36 -0.29
CA ASN A 629 -39.00 8.18 0.76
C ASN A 629 -38.42 7.30 1.88
N LEU A 630 -37.13 6.96 1.77
CA LEU A 630 -36.42 6.11 2.72
C LEU A 630 -36.45 6.61 4.18
N LYS A 631 -36.60 7.92 4.42
CA LYS A 631 -36.73 8.47 5.78
C LYS A 631 -37.99 7.93 6.47
N SER A 632 -39.08 7.71 5.74
CA SER A 632 -40.34 7.16 6.27
C SER A 632 -40.23 5.70 6.71
N VAL A 633 -39.28 4.94 6.13
CA VAL A 633 -38.94 3.55 6.50
C VAL A 633 -37.65 3.47 7.33
N GLY A 634 -37.28 4.55 8.04
CA GLY A 634 -36.28 4.53 9.11
C GLY A 634 -34.81 4.58 8.68
N PHE A 635 -34.52 4.79 7.40
CA PHE A 635 -33.14 5.02 6.95
C PHE A 635 -32.63 6.41 7.37
N LYS A 636 -31.31 6.54 7.55
CA LYS A 636 -30.62 7.78 7.95
C LYS A 636 -29.32 7.96 7.17
N MET A 637 -28.91 9.22 6.99
CA MET A 637 -27.56 9.57 6.56
C MET A 637 -26.57 9.50 7.74
N CYS A 638 -25.29 9.28 7.45
CA CYS A 638 -24.22 9.53 8.42
C CYS A 638 -23.90 11.03 8.51
N ASP A 639 -23.18 11.43 9.57
CA ASP A 639 -22.72 12.81 9.73
C ASP A 639 -21.46 13.07 8.91
N ARG A 640 -21.60 13.80 7.79
CA ARG A 640 -20.51 14.18 6.88
C ARG A 640 -19.34 14.91 7.57
N MET A 641 -19.60 15.66 8.64
CA MET A 641 -18.57 16.41 9.36
C MET A 641 -17.76 15.53 10.35
N LYS A 642 -18.20 14.28 10.56
CA LYS A 642 -17.45 13.22 11.26
C LYS A 642 -16.85 12.19 10.31
N GLY A 643 -17.57 11.87 9.23
CA GLY A 643 -17.28 10.73 8.35
C GLY A 643 -17.83 9.41 8.88
N MET A 644 -17.80 8.38 8.04
CA MET A 644 -18.20 7.01 8.36
C MET A 644 -17.17 6.31 9.26
N ASP A 645 -17.65 5.54 10.23
CA ASP A 645 -16.82 4.63 11.02
C ASP A 645 -16.45 3.36 10.24
N LEU A 646 -15.72 2.45 10.89
CA LEU A 646 -15.26 1.18 10.32
C LEU A 646 -16.39 0.33 9.74
N GLU A 647 -17.56 0.27 10.39
CA GLU A 647 -18.64 -0.63 9.95
C GLU A 647 -19.50 0.01 8.86
N HIS A 648 -19.82 1.30 8.98
CA HIS A 648 -20.48 2.03 7.90
C HIS A 648 -19.63 2.03 6.62
N THR A 649 -18.31 2.24 6.75
CA THR A 649 -17.37 2.15 5.62
C THR A 649 -17.37 0.75 5.00
N LYS A 650 -17.38 -0.31 5.81
CA LYS A 650 -17.47 -1.70 5.34
C LYS A 650 -18.78 -2.01 4.60
N GLN A 651 -19.93 -1.54 5.10
CA GLN A 651 -21.22 -1.81 4.45
C GLN A 651 -21.38 -1.04 3.13
N THR A 652 -20.88 0.19 3.03
CA THR A 652 -20.79 0.89 1.73
C THR A 652 -19.91 0.15 0.74
N LEU A 653 -18.69 -0.24 1.13
CA LEU A 653 -17.78 -0.97 0.24
C LEU A 653 -18.36 -2.31 -0.20
N LYS A 654 -19.10 -3.01 0.68
CA LYS A 654 -19.86 -4.21 0.31
C LYS A 654 -20.93 -3.88 -0.74
N LYS A 655 -21.70 -2.80 -0.57
CA LYS A 655 -22.74 -2.39 -1.51
C LYS A 655 -22.17 -1.98 -2.88
N LEU A 656 -21.05 -1.25 -2.90
CA LEU A 656 -20.31 -0.92 -4.13
C LEU A 656 -19.73 -2.18 -4.80
N ALA A 657 -19.17 -3.11 -4.03
CA ALA A 657 -18.68 -4.39 -4.58
C ALA A 657 -19.81 -5.23 -5.20
N GLN A 658 -20.99 -5.23 -4.59
CA GLN A 658 -22.19 -5.88 -5.13
C GLN A 658 -22.67 -5.18 -6.43
N TRP A 659 -22.68 -3.85 -6.45
CA TRP A 659 -23.06 -3.03 -7.60
C TRP A 659 -22.13 -3.29 -8.79
N HIS A 660 -20.82 -3.26 -8.55
CA HIS A 660 -19.81 -3.55 -9.57
C HIS A 660 -19.89 -4.97 -10.10
N ALA A 661 -20.08 -5.99 -9.24
CA ALA A 661 -20.29 -7.36 -9.69
C ALA A 661 -21.54 -7.53 -10.57
N ALA A 662 -22.65 -6.87 -10.22
CA ALA A 662 -23.85 -6.85 -11.05
C ALA A 662 -23.61 -6.14 -12.40
N SER A 663 -22.83 -5.05 -12.43
CA SER A 663 -22.49 -4.36 -13.67
C SER A 663 -21.68 -5.23 -14.64
N LEU A 664 -20.72 -6.03 -14.12
CA LEU A 664 -19.94 -6.98 -14.92
C LEU A 664 -20.84 -8.05 -15.54
N LYS A 665 -21.73 -8.65 -14.72
CA LYS A 665 -22.67 -9.67 -15.19
C LYS A 665 -23.72 -9.09 -16.14
N TYR A 666 -24.12 -7.83 -15.96
CA TYR A 666 -24.99 -7.13 -16.89
C TYR A 666 -24.30 -6.89 -18.25
N LYS A 667 -23.04 -6.43 -18.28
CA LYS A 667 -22.25 -6.29 -19.53
C LYS A 667 -22.10 -7.63 -20.25
N GLU A 668 -21.84 -8.72 -19.50
CA GLU A 668 -21.73 -10.08 -20.04
C GLU A 668 -23.02 -10.56 -20.74
N LEU A 669 -24.19 -10.19 -20.20
CA LEU A 669 -25.49 -10.64 -20.70
C LEU A 669 -26.15 -9.71 -21.74
N ASN A 670 -25.82 -8.42 -21.75
CA ASN A 670 -26.53 -7.39 -22.53
C ASN A 670 -25.63 -6.60 -23.50
N GLY A 671 -24.32 -6.86 -23.51
CA GLY A 671 -23.34 -6.10 -24.30
C GLY A 671 -22.80 -4.86 -23.56
N PRO A 672 -21.99 -4.02 -24.22
CA PRO A 672 -21.41 -2.82 -23.62
C PRO A 672 -22.49 -1.76 -23.34
N TYR A 673 -22.21 -0.90 -22.35
CA TYR A 673 -23.09 0.19 -21.98
C TYR A 673 -23.24 1.24 -23.10
N PRO A 674 -24.38 1.96 -23.18
CA PRO A 674 -24.57 3.07 -24.11
C PRO A 674 -23.50 4.16 -23.94
N GLU A 675 -23.14 4.83 -25.03
CA GLU A 675 -22.02 5.80 -25.10
C GLU A 675 -22.07 6.89 -24.01
N LYS A 676 -23.28 7.32 -23.59
CA LYS A 676 -23.44 8.29 -22.51
C LYS A 676 -22.84 7.82 -21.17
N PHE A 677 -22.71 6.52 -20.92
CA PHE A 677 -22.04 5.98 -19.73
C PHE A 677 -20.53 5.78 -19.93
N ASN A 678 -20.03 5.76 -21.16
CA ASN A 678 -18.59 5.72 -21.43
C ASN A 678 -17.95 7.08 -21.12
N ASN A 679 -18.61 8.15 -21.56
CA ASN A 679 -18.22 9.53 -21.28
C ASN A 679 -18.70 9.99 -19.90
N GLY A 680 -17.76 10.36 -19.03
CA GLY A 680 -18.05 10.90 -17.70
C GLY A 680 -18.54 12.36 -17.75
N ILE A 681 -18.69 12.99 -16.58
CA ILE A 681 -18.88 14.46 -16.54
C ILE A 681 -17.63 15.18 -17.08
N PHE A 682 -16.44 14.63 -16.84
CA PHE A 682 -15.18 15.05 -17.43
C PHE A 682 -15.01 14.40 -18.81
N SER A 683 -14.85 15.22 -19.84
CA SER A 683 -14.56 14.83 -21.22
C SER A 683 -13.92 16.01 -21.96
N GLU A 684 -13.35 15.79 -23.15
CA GLU A 684 -12.78 16.87 -23.98
C GLU A 684 -13.79 18.01 -24.25
N GLN A 685 -15.08 17.68 -24.38
CA GLN A 685 -16.15 18.65 -24.59
C GLN A 685 -16.40 19.54 -23.34
N THR A 686 -16.28 18.97 -22.14
CA THR A 686 -16.53 19.68 -20.87
C THR A 686 -15.27 20.26 -20.23
N ALA A 687 -14.08 19.87 -20.71
CA ALA A 687 -12.79 20.34 -20.20
C ALA A 687 -12.66 21.87 -20.08
N PRO A 688 -13.11 22.70 -21.06
CA PRO A 688 -13.04 24.15 -20.94
C PRO A 688 -13.89 24.70 -19.79
N ILE A 689 -15.01 24.05 -19.48
CA ILE A 689 -15.93 24.44 -18.41
C ILE A 689 -15.26 24.20 -17.06
N PHE A 690 -14.71 22.99 -16.84
CA PHE A 690 -14.03 22.68 -15.57
C PHE A 690 -12.76 23.51 -15.35
N LYS A 691 -11.98 23.78 -16.41
CA LYS A 691 -10.83 24.69 -16.32
C LYS A 691 -11.25 26.09 -15.88
N ALA A 692 -12.34 26.63 -16.44
CA ALA A 692 -12.89 27.93 -16.04
C ALA A 692 -13.41 27.94 -14.58
N MET A 693 -14.01 26.85 -14.10
CA MET A 693 -14.47 26.72 -12.71
C MET A 693 -13.32 26.60 -11.69
N LEU A 694 -12.21 25.96 -12.08
CA LEU A 694 -11.07 25.71 -11.19
C LEU A 694 -10.11 26.90 -11.07
N ALA A 695 -9.96 27.71 -12.13
CA ALA A 695 -9.00 28.81 -12.15
C ALA A 695 -9.18 29.87 -11.02
N PRO A 696 -10.40 30.35 -10.67
CA PRO A 696 -10.61 31.24 -9.53
C PRO A 696 -10.29 30.60 -8.16
N SER A 697 -10.29 29.27 -8.11
CA SER A 697 -10.07 28.50 -6.88
C SER A 697 -8.59 28.29 -6.58
N LYS A 698 -7.74 28.03 -7.60
CA LYS A 698 -6.30 27.70 -7.44
C LYS A 698 -5.59 28.64 -6.47
N LYS A 699 -5.62 29.95 -6.74
CA LYS A 699 -4.92 30.95 -5.90
C LYS A 699 -5.34 30.84 -4.43
N THR A 700 -6.65 30.86 -4.18
CA THR A 700 -7.20 30.85 -2.82
C THR A 700 -6.86 29.55 -2.08
N PHE A 701 -6.89 28.42 -2.80
CA PHE A 701 -6.51 27.11 -2.28
C PHE A 701 -5.03 27.07 -1.89
N ILE A 702 -4.13 27.41 -2.82
CA ILE A 702 -2.67 27.37 -2.61
C ILE A 702 -2.22 28.35 -1.51
N GLU A 703 -2.77 29.57 -1.47
CA GLU A 703 -2.49 30.53 -0.37
C GLU A 703 -2.89 29.98 1.00
N THR A 704 -3.98 29.21 1.08
CA THR A 704 -4.49 28.64 2.33
C THR A 704 -3.71 27.41 2.76
N VAL A 705 -3.55 26.40 1.88
CA VAL A 705 -2.86 25.15 2.24
C VAL A 705 -1.35 25.33 2.44
N SER A 706 -0.76 26.43 1.94
CA SER A 706 0.63 26.81 2.26
C SER A 706 0.87 27.11 3.75
N GLN A 707 -0.18 27.19 4.58
CA GLN A 707 -0.09 27.34 6.04
C GLN A 707 -0.23 26.00 6.80
N PHE A 708 -0.34 24.87 6.11
CA PHE A 708 -0.56 23.55 6.70
C PHE A 708 0.76 22.82 6.97
N GLU A 709 0.77 21.88 7.91
CA GLU A 709 1.96 21.07 8.21
C GLU A 709 2.32 20.15 7.03
N GLY A 710 3.62 20.01 6.75
CA GLY A 710 4.14 19.12 5.70
C GLY A 710 4.01 19.60 4.25
N ILE A 711 3.17 20.60 3.93
CA ILE A 711 2.92 21.07 2.55
C ILE A 711 4.22 21.39 1.78
N ASN A 712 5.24 21.92 2.44
CA ASN A 712 6.52 22.30 1.82
C ASN A 712 7.25 21.15 1.12
N GLU A 713 6.94 19.88 1.42
CA GLU A 713 7.51 18.71 0.73
C GLU A 713 6.90 18.48 -0.67
N PHE A 714 5.67 18.94 -0.92
CA PHE A 714 4.91 18.63 -2.13
C PHE A 714 4.07 19.80 -2.68
N LYS A 715 4.29 21.02 -2.20
CA LYS A 715 3.54 22.23 -2.57
C LYS A 715 3.48 22.42 -4.09
N ASP A 716 4.60 22.22 -4.79
CA ASP A 716 4.68 22.48 -6.22
C ASP A 716 4.00 21.36 -7.04
N LYS A 717 3.91 20.13 -6.50
CA LYS A 717 3.06 19.07 -7.05
C LYS A 717 1.57 19.44 -6.94
N VAL A 718 1.15 20.02 -5.81
CA VAL A 718 -0.23 20.50 -5.59
C VAL A 718 -0.54 21.74 -6.42
N ASP A 719 0.43 22.63 -6.66
CA ASP A 719 0.25 23.76 -7.55
C ASP A 719 0.10 23.31 -9.02
N ASN A 720 0.95 22.38 -9.47
CA ASN A 720 0.87 21.77 -10.80
C ASN A 720 -0.40 20.93 -10.99
N LEU A 721 -0.90 20.27 -9.94
CA LEU A 721 -2.16 19.51 -9.99
C LEU A 721 -3.31 20.36 -10.52
N PHE A 722 -3.43 21.63 -10.12
CA PHE A 722 -4.49 22.52 -10.64
C PHE A 722 -4.33 22.87 -12.13
N GLU A 723 -3.13 22.76 -12.71
CA GLU A 723 -2.89 22.98 -14.14
C GLU A 723 -3.24 21.74 -14.97
N VAL A 724 -2.98 20.53 -14.46
CA VAL A 724 -3.14 19.26 -15.20
C VAL A 724 -4.38 18.43 -14.81
N TYR A 725 -5.10 18.79 -13.74
CA TYR A 725 -6.17 17.96 -13.17
C TYR A 725 -7.24 17.55 -14.19
N VAL A 726 -7.67 18.48 -15.06
CA VAL A 726 -8.75 18.24 -16.02
C VAL A 726 -8.31 17.24 -17.09
N GLU A 727 -7.11 17.41 -17.63
CA GLU A 727 -6.46 16.45 -18.53
C GLU A 727 -6.27 15.08 -17.86
N SER A 728 -5.70 15.04 -16.65
CA SER A 728 -5.44 13.79 -15.93
C SER A 728 -6.71 13.03 -15.57
N ILE A 729 -7.80 13.71 -15.19
CA ILE A 729 -9.10 13.06 -14.95
C ILE A 729 -9.86 12.69 -16.21
N ILE A 730 -9.50 13.25 -17.38
CA ILE A 730 -9.96 12.74 -18.68
C ILE A 730 -9.15 11.50 -19.09
N GLU A 731 -7.84 11.46 -18.81
CA GLU A 731 -6.98 10.31 -19.09
C GLU A 731 -7.35 9.10 -18.22
N ASP A 732 -7.38 9.25 -16.90
CA ASP A 732 -7.79 8.20 -15.95
C ASP A 732 -9.27 7.78 -16.15
N ALA A 733 -10.07 8.58 -16.85
CA ALA A 733 -11.45 8.28 -17.24
C ALA A 733 -11.58 7.53 -18.57
N LYS A 734 -10.52 7.33 -19.35
CA LYS A 734 -10.59 6.50 -20.57
C LYS A 734 -10.87 5.04 -20.19
N ILE A 735 -11.67 4.37 -21.03
CA ILE A 735 -11.89 2.93 -20.92
C ILE A 735 -10.77 2.24 -21.70
N ASP A 736 -9.95 1.48 -21.00
CA ASP A 736 -9.11 0.44 -21.60
C ASP A 736 -9.84 -0.91 -21.41
N ASP A 737 -10.41 -1.50 -22.46
CA ASP A 737 -11.07 -2.83 -22.36
C ASP A 737 -10.09 -3.97 -22.01
N ASN A 738 -8.78 -3.70 -21.93
CA ASN A 738 -7.78 -4.63 -21.36
C ASN A 738 -7.64 -4.51 -19.83
N ASP A 739 -8.22 -3.48 -19.21
CA ASP A 739 -8.25 -3.28 -17.75
C ASP A 739 -9.62 -3.64 -17.16
N PHE A 740 -9.70 -3.76 -15.84
CA PHE A 740 -10.91 -4.14 -15.14
C PHE A 740 -11.89 -2.96 -14.99
N ASN A 741 -12.91 -2.92 -15.87
CA ASN A 741 -13.88 -1.84 -15.93
C ASN A 741 -15.28 -2.26 -15.45
N VAL A 742 -15.91 -1.40 -14.65
CA VAL A 742 -17.22 -1.58 -13.99
C VAL A 742 -18.10 -0.35 -14.23
N LEU A 743 -19.42 -0.46 -14.03
CA LEU A 743 -20.29 0.73 -13.99
C LEU A 743 -20.17 1.37 -12.60
N ASN A 744 -19.28 2.35 -12.46
CA ASN A 744 -19.15 3.16 -11.24
C ASN A 744 -20.45 3.95 -10.97
N HIS A 745 -20.75 4.14 -9.69
CA HIS A 745 -21.73 5.12 -9.21
C HIS A 745 -21.29 6.56 -9.53
N GLY A 746 -19.98 6.80 -9.46
CA GLY A 746 -19.28 8.03 -9.85
C GLY A 746 -19.33 9.16 -8.80
N ASP A 747 -20.41 9.25 -8.01
CA ASP A 747 -20.56 10.18 -6.86
C ASP A 747 -20.88 9.40 -5.56
N ALA A 748 -20.09 8.38 -5.23
CA ALA A 748 -20.30 7.54 -4.05
C ALA A 748 -19.79 8.18 -2.74
N TRP A 749 -20.32 9.34 -2.34
CA TRP A 749 -19.98 10.02 -1.08
C TRP A 749 -21.06 9.91 0.00
N ILE A 750 -20.71 10.29 1.24
CA ILE A 750 -21.51 10.09 2.46
C ILE A 750 -22.93 10.66 2.44
N ASN A 751 -23.19 11.71 1.65
CA ASN A 751 -24.54 12.27 1.48
C ASN A 751 -25.42 11.48 0.48
N ASN A 752 -24.83 10.57 -0.30
CA ASN A 752 -25.53 9.73 -1.27
C ASN A 752 -25.72 8.29 -0.74
N ILE A 753 -25.46 8.04 0.54
CA ILE A 753 -25.49 6.69 1.13
C ILE A 753 -26.35 6.69 2.41
N MET A 754 -27.47 5.97 2.37
CA MET A 754 -28.40 5.84 3.50
C MET A 754 -28.33 4.46 4.15
N PHE A 755 -28.38 4.43 5.49
CA PHE A 755 -28.35 3.22 6.30
C PHE A 755 -29.68 3.00 7.03
N GLN A 756 -30.23 1.79 6.97
CA GLN A 756 -31.27 1.33 7.89
C GLN A 756 -30.62 0.56 9.05
N TYR A 757 -31.26 0.55 10.22
CA TYR A 757 -30.71 -0.09 11.41
C TYR A 757 -31.70 -1.08 12.04
N HIS A 758 -31.17 -2.09 12.72
CA HIS A 758 -31.90 -2.93 13.67
C HIS A 758 -32.11 -2.18 15.01
N ASN A 759 -33.02 -2.70 15.85
CA ASN A 759 -33.36 -2.09 17.14
C ASN A 759 -32.19 -2.06 18.16
N ASP A 760 -31.13 -2.82 17.93
CA ASP A 760 -29.89 -2.84 18.72
C ASP A 760 -28.81 -1.87 18.20
N GLY A 761 -29.08 -1.17 17.09
CA GLY A 761 -28.15 -0.24 16.45
C GLY A 761 -27.22 -0.86 15.40
N GLN A 762 -27.31 -2.17 15.11
CA GLN A 762 -26.57 -2.76 13.99
C GLN A 762 -27.14 -2.29 12.64
N ILE A 763 -26.27 -2.11 11.64
CA ILE A 763 -26.70 -1.78 10.27
C ILE A 763 -27.50 -2.96 9.71
N LYS A 764 -28.69 -2.67 9.20
CA LYS A 764 -29.62 -3.62 8.58
C LYS A 764 -29.56 -3.57 7.05
N GLU A 765 -29.53 -2.36 6.48
CA GLU A 765 -29.44 -2.13 5.03
C GLU A 765 -28.57 -0.92 4.72
N THR A 766 -28.08 -0.84 3.48
CA THR A 766 -27.27 0.28 2.97
C THR A 766 -27.65 0.53 1.51
N TYR A 767 -28.24 1.69 1.22
CA TYR A 767 -28.71 2.06 -0.13
C TYR A 767 -27.90 3.23 -0.68
N LEU A 768 -27.62 3.18 -1.98
CA LEU A 768 -26.99 4.21 -2.80
C LEU A 768 -28.07 5.10 -3.43
N LEU A 769 -27.81 6.41 -3.53
CA LEU A 769 -28.68 7.44 -4.09
C LEU A 769 -27.95 8.29 -5.12
N ASP A 770 -28.71 8.93 -6.01
CA ASP A 770 -28.22 9.94 -6.95
C ASP A 770 -27.16 9.44 -7.96
N HIS A 771 -27.58 8.50 -8.80
CA HIS A 771 -26.78 7.88 -9.86
C HIS A 771 -26.48 8.79 -11.07
N GLN A 772 -26.60 10.11 -10.92
CA GLN A 772 -26.56 11.08 -12.05
C GLN A 772 -25.23 11.16 -12.81
N VAL A 773 -24.11 10.78 -12.18
CA VAL A 773 -22.78 10.80 -12.81
C VAL A 773 -22.25 9.40 -13.19
N GLY A 774 -23.10 8.36 -13.13
CA GLY A 774 -22.70 6.98 -13.37
C GLY A 774 -21.90 6.80 -14.66
N LYS A 775 -20.83 5.99 -14.58
CA LYS A 775 -19.83 5.86 -15.66
C LYS A 775 -19.19 4.47 -15.71
N TYR A 776 -19.11 3.90 -16.91
CA TYR A 776 -18.32 2.70 -17.15
C TYR A 776 -16.82 3.05 -17.18
N GLY A 777 -15.99 2.36 -16.38
CA GLY A 777 -14.57 2.67 -16.23
C GLY A 777 -13.90 1.91 -15.08
N SER A 778 -12.64 2.22 -14.79
CA SER A 778 -11.90 1.68 -13.64
C SER A 778 -12.65 1.89 -12.30
N PRO A 779 -12.69 0.90 -11.38
CA PRO A 779 -13.26 1.06 -10.04
C PRO A 779 -12.46 2.01 -9.14
N ALA A 780 -11.27 2.46 -9.59
CA ALA A 780 -10.46 3.43 -8.86
C ALA A 780 -11.21 4.75 -8.62
N GLN A 781 -12.14 5.12 -9.52
CA GLN A 781 -13.02 6.27 -9.35
C GLN A 781 -13.83 6.17 -8.05
N ASP A 782 -14.74 5.19 -7.93
CA ASP A 782 -15.56 5.05 -6.73
C ASP A 782 -14.74 4.75 -5.46
N LEU A 783 -13.67 3.96 -5.56
CA LEU A 783 -12.86 3.56 -4.41
C LEU A 783 -12.08 4.74 -3.80
N TYR A 784 -11.39 5.54 -4.61
CA TYR A 784 -10.74 6.75 -4.08
C TYR A 784 -11.77 7.81 -3.70
N TYR A 785 -12.81 8.01 -4.50
CA TYR A 785 -13.82 9.03 -4.23
C TYR A 785 -14.53 8.80 -2.90
N PHE A 786 -15.00 7.58 -2.64
CA PHE A 786 -15.62 7.23 -1.36
C PHE A 786 -14.62 7.33 -0.20
N LEU A 787 -13.48 6.63 -0.26
CA LEU A 787 -12.56 6.56 0.87
C LEU A 787 -11.96 7.92 1.22
N MET A 788 -11.61 8.74 0.22
CA MET A 788 -11.06 10.07 0.46
C MET A 788 -12.12 11.08 0.91
N SER A 789 -13.34 11.06 0.37
CA SER A 789 -14.42 11.98 0.80
C SER A 789 -15.03 11.63 2.16
N SER A 790 -15.23 10.35 2.47
CA SER A 790 -16.31 9.94 3.40
C SER A 790 -15.89 9.19 4.65
N THR A 791 -14.75 8.49 4.65
CA THR A 791 -14.25 7.74 5.83
C THR A 791 -13.74 8.65 6.95
N GLN A 792 -13.89 8.27 8.23
CA GLN A 792 -13.33 8.96 9.41
C GLN A 792 -11.82 9.16 9.34
N LEU A 793 -11.33 10.26 9.92
CA LEU A 793 -9.93 10.71 9.83
C LEU A 793 -8.89 9.63 10.18
N ASP A 794 -9.05 8.99 11.34
CA ASP A 794 -8.10 8.02 11.89
C ASP A 794 -8.01 6.75 11.03
N ILE A 795 -9.14 6.22 10.58
CA ILE A 795 -9.20 5.02 9.75
C ILE A 795 -8.97 5.28 8.25
N LYS A 796 -9.09 6.52 7.74
CA LYS A 796 -9.03 6.84 6.30
C LYS A 796 -7.76 6.32 5.61
N VAL A 797 -6.60 6.56 6.20
CA VAL A 797 -5.30 6.05 5.68
C VAL A 797 -4.81 4.81 6.42
N GLU A 798 -5.07 4.68 7.73
CA GLU A 798 -4.61 3.55 8.54
C GLU A 798 -5.28 2.22 8.13
N LYS A 799 -6.50 2.28 7.60
CA LYS A 799 -7.27 1.11 7.12
C LYS A 799 -7.45 1.09 5.61
N PHE A 800 -6.79 1.94 4.82
CA PHE A 800 -6.99 2.00 3.36
C PHE A 800 -6.86 0.62 2.70
N ASP A 801 -5.73 -0.07 2.90
CA ASP A 801 -5.50 -1.40 2.32
C ASP A 801 -6.48 -2.46 2.85
N TYR A 802 -6.91 -2.34 4.10
CA TYR A 802 -7.95 -3.20 4.68
C TYR A 802 -9.31 -2.98 4.00
N PHE A 803 -9.64 -1.74 3.64
CA PHE A 803 -10.85 -1.40 2.91
C PHE A 803 -10.81 -1.87 1.46
N ILE A 804 -9.66 -1.74 0.77
CA ILE A 804 -9.48 -2.31 -0.58
C ILE A 804 -9.61 -3.84 -0.54
N ARG A 805 -9.01 -4.51 0.45
CA ARG A 805 -9.21 -5.96 0.67
C ARG A 805 -10.66 -6.32 0.97
N TRP A 806 -11.34 -5.57 1.83
CA TRP A 806 -12.74 -5.84 2.18
C TRP A 806 -13.69 -5.69 0.98
N TYR A 807 -13.49 -4.65 0.17
CA TYR A 807 -14.18 -4.49 -1.12
C TYR A 807 -13.88 -5.67 -2.05
N HIS A 808 -12.61 -6.03 -2.20
CA HIS A 808 -12.16 -7.13 -3.08
C HIS A 808 -12.77 -8.49 -2.68
N GLU A 809 -12.76 -8.81 -1.37
CA GLU A 809 -13.36 -10.03 -0.82
C GLU A 809 -14.86 -10.11 -1.16
N ASN A 810 -15.62 -9.01 -1.02
CA ASN A 810 -17.05 -8.96 -1.37
C ASN A 810 -17.32 -8.93 -2.88
N LEU A 811 -16.41 -8.37 -3.68
CA LEU A 811 -16.49 -8.32 -5.15
C LEU A 811 -16.32 -9.73 -5.74
N VAL A 812 -15.31 -10.47 -5.24
CA VAL A 812 -15.04 -11.85 -5.66
C VAL A 812 -16.14 -12.81 -5.18
N GLU A 813 -16.69 -12.63 -3.98
CA GLU A 813 -17.88 -13.35 -3.51
C GLU A 813 -19.08 -13.10 -4.45
N SER A 814 -19.34 -11.83 -4.77
CA SER A 814 -20.47 -11.41 -5.60
C SER A 814 -20.35 -11.88 -7.06
N ALA A 815 -19.20 -11.73 -7.70
CA ALA A 815 -19.00 -12.17 -9.08
C ALA A 815 -19.18 -13.69 -9.24
N LYS A 816 -18.76 -14.48 -8.24
CA LYS A 816 -18.99 -15.93 -8.19
C LYS A 816 -20.47 -16.27 -8.02
N LEU A 817 -21.17 -15.62 -7.08
CA LEU A 817 -22.61 -15.79 -6.85
C LEU A 817 -23.43 -15.49 -8.11
N LEU A 818 -23.08 -14.44 -8.84
CA LEU A 818 -23.74 -14.07 -10.10
C LEU A 818 -23.26 -14.91 -11.31
N ASN A 819 -22.36 -15.87 -11.12
CA ASN A 819 -21.76 -16.70 -12.17
C ASN A 819 -21.20 -15.87 -13.33
N TYR A 820 -20.43 -14.81 -13.02
CA TYR A 820 -19.67 -14.04 -14.00
C TYR A 820 -18.41 -14.82 -14.42
N ASN A 821 -18.13 -14.84 -15.72
CA ASN A 821 -17.13 -15.70 -16.35
C ASN A 821 -15.91 -14.91 -16.86
N GLY A 822 -15.99 -13.58 -16.89
CA GLY A 822 -14.88 -12.72 -17.29
C GLY A 822 -13.85 -12.47 -16.17
N PHE A 823 -12.88 -11.62 -16.46
CA PHE A 823 -11.79 -11.30 -15.55
C PHE A 823 -12.26 -10.55 -14.30
N VAL A 824 -11.82 -11.01 -13.13
CA VAL A 824 -11.91 -10.29 -11.86
C VAL A 824 -10.49 -10.24 -11.27
N PRO A 825 -9.91 -9.06 -11.03
CA PRO A 825 -8.51 -8.93 -10.62
C PRO A 825 -8.27 -9.58 -9.26
N THR A 826 -7.03 -10.01 -9.02
CA THR A 826 -6.53 -10.28 -7.68
C THR A 826 -6.41 -8.99 -6.85
N LEU A 827 -6.23 -9.12 -5.54
CA LEU A 827 -6.00 -7.96 -4.68
C LEU A 827 -4.69 -7.22 -5.01
N LYS A 828 -3.65 -7.93 -5.49
CA LYS A 828 -2.43 -7.32 -6.03
C LYS A 828 -2.75 -6.44 -7.24
N GLU A 829 -3.51 -6.98 -8.20
CA GLU A 829 -3.89 -6.25 -9.42
C GLU A 829 -4.83 -5.08 -9.11
N LEU A 830 -5.78 -5.21 -8.19
CA LEU A 830 -6.63 -4.08 -7.77
C LEU A 830 -5.84 -2.95 -7.11
N GLN A 831 -4.82 -3.28 -6.29
CA GLN A 831 -3.91 -2.28 -5.74
C GLN A 831 -3.04 -1.62 -6.83
N ILE A 832 -2.64 -2.37 -7.86
CA ILE A 832 -1.95 -1.83 -9.05
C ILE A 832 -2.88 -0.92 -9.88
N ILE A 833 -4.15 -1.28 -10.06
CA ILE A 833 -5.16 -0.45 -10.74
C ILE A 833 -5.34 0.89 -10.02
N LEU A 834 -5.39 0.88 -8.68
CA LEU A 834 -5.41 2.13 -7.90
C LEU A 834 -4.15 2.98 -8.12
N LEU A 835 -2.96 2.37 -8.20
CA LEU A 835 -1.72 3.10 -8.52
C LEU A 835 -1.69 3.64 -9.97
N LYS A 836 -2.31 2.96 -10.93
CA LYS A 836 -2.43 3.40 -12.34
C LYS A 836 -3.30 4.63 -12.51
N HIS A 837 -4.43 4.70 -11.80
CA HIS A 837 -5.47 5.74 -11.90
C HIS A 837 -5.46 6.69 -10.67
N PRO A 838 -4.42 7.51 -10.50
CA PRO A 838 -4.15 8.24 -9.26
C PRO A 838 -5.13 9.39 -9.01
N ILE A 839 -5.64 10.04 -10.07
CA ILE A 839 -6.14 11.42 -10.00
C ILE A 839 -7.38 11.56 -9.13
N PHE A 840 -8.18 10.50 -9.03
CA PHE A 840 -9.34 10.40 -8.16
C PHE A 840 -8.96 10.56 -6.68
N GLY A 841 -7.74 10.20 -6.28
CA GLY A 841 -7.19 10.41 -4.94
C GLY A 841 -7.06 11.89 -4.55
N PRO A 842 -6.06 12.64 -5.06
CA PRO A 842 -5.85 14.04 -4.71
C PRO A 842 -6.95 14.94 -5.26
N GLY A 843 -7.59 14.57 -6.38
CA GLY A 843 -8.76 15.26 -6.92
C GLY A 843 -9.89 15.34 -5.90
N THR A 844 -10.26 14.22 -5.29
CA THR A 844 -11.28 14.18 -4.22
C THR A 844 -10.86 14.99 -3.00
N VAL A 845 -9.57 14.96 -2.62
CA VAL A 845 -9.03 15.74 -1.49
C VAL A 845 -9.08 17.24 -1.76
N CYS A 846 -8.80 17.69 -2.98
CA CYS A 846 -8.82 19.11 -3.34
C CYS A 846 -10.22 19.64 -3.73
N SER A 847 -11.18 18.76 -4.01
CA SER A 847 -12.56 19.11 -4.38
C SER A 847 -13.59 18.63 -3.35
N THR A 848 -14.22 17.47 -3.53
CA THR A 848 -15.36 16.98 -2.73
C THR A 848 -15.10 16.97 -1.22
N LEU A 849 -13.88 16.64 -0.76
CA LEU A 849 -13.55 16.64 0.66
C LEU A 849 -13.62 18.04 1.31
N THR A 850 -13.36 19.10 0.54
CA THR A 850 -13.50 20.49 1.02
C THR A 850 -14.97 20.79 1.35
N ILE A 851 -15.89 20.41 0.47
CA ILE A 851 -17.34 20.58 0.62
C ILE A 851 -17.88 19.64 1.72
N CYS A 852 -17.43 18.38 1.73
CA CYS A 852 -17.82 17.34 2.69
C CYS A 852 -17.57 17.77 4.16
N LEU A 853 -16.52 18.54 4.42
CA LEU A 853 -16.16 19.02 5.75
C LEU A 853 -16.54 20.49 6.04
N ALA A 854 -17.04 21.22 5.05
CA ALA A 854 -17.50 22.61 5.17
C ALA A 854 -18.68 22.75 6.14
N GLU A 855 -18.75 23.87 6.87
CA GLU A 855 -19.87 24.15 7.78
C GLU A 855 -21.07 24.71 6.99
N THR A 856 -22.15 23.94 6.89
CA THR A 856 -23.41 24.39 6.28
C THR A 856 -24.22 25.22 7.27
N ASN A 857 -24.26 26.54 7.04
CA ASN A 857 -25.28 27.46 7.54
C ASN A 857 -26.19 27.92 6.38
N GLU A 858 -27.16 28.78 6.64
CA GLU A 858 -28.14 29.23 5.63
C GLU A 858 -27.53 30.12 4.52
N ASP A 859 -26.32 30.64 4.72
CA ASP A 859 -25.56 31.41 3.74
C ASP A 859 -24.64 30.55 2.85
N PHE A 860 -24.43 29.27 3.18
CA PHE A 860 -23.53 28.37 2.46
C PHE A 860 -24.12 27.97 1.10
N LYS A 861 -23.55 28.53 0.03
CA LYS A 861 -23.99 28.32 -1.37
C LYS A 861 -22.82 27.79 -2.21
N PRO A 862 -22.66 26.46 -2.36
CA PRO A 862 -21.57 25.86 -3.13
C PRO A 862 -21.41 26.36 -4.56
N ASP A 863 -22.48 26.77 -5.24
CA ASP A 863 -22.42 27.34 -6.59
C ASP A 863 -21.57 28.61 -6.64
N LEU A 864 -21.49 29.36 -5.53
CA LEU A 864 -20.59 30.50 -5.41
C LEU A 864 -19.11 30.08 -5.42
N LEU A 865 -18.74 28.89 -4.92
CA LEU A 865 -17.33 28.44 -4.89
C LEU A 865 -16.66 28.46 -6.27
N MET A 866 -17.43 28.24 -7.34
CA MET A 866 -16.97 28.24 -8.72
C MET A 866 -17.02 29.63 -9.39
N SER A 867 -17.56 30.65 -8.71
CA SER A 867 -17.69 32.01 -9.25
C SER A 867 -16.49 32.91 -8.89
N ASP A 868 -16.19 33.89 -9.74
CA ASP A 868 -15.22 34.93 -9.44
C ASP A 868 -15.91 36.14 -8.81
N SER A 869 -16.06 36.11 -7.49
CA SER A 869 -16.65 37.20 -6.70
C SER A 869 -16.02 37.31 -5.30
N PRO A 870 -16.04 38.48 -4.64
CA PRO A 870 -15.50 38.62 -3.29
C PRO A 870 -16.20 37.72 -2.25
N ALA A 871 -17.51 37.46 -2.44
CA ALA A 871 -18.26 36.53 -1.61
C ALA A 871 -17.78 35.07 -1.80
N ALA A 872 -17.49 34.68 -3.03
CA ALA A 872 -16.91 33.39 -3.35
C ALA A 872 -15.48 33.23 -2.82
N GLU A 873 -14.65 34.25 -2.92
CA GLU A 873 -13.29 34.24 -2.35
C GLU A 873 -13.33 34.07 -0.82
N ALA A 874 -14.24 34.77 -0.14
CA ALA A 874 -14.46 34.61 1.30
C ALA A 874 -14.99 33.20 1.66
N LEU A 875 -15.92 32.66 0.86
CA LEU A 875 -16.46 31.30 1.05
C LEU A 875 -15.36 30.24 0.83
N ARG A 876 -14.52 30.39 -0.20
CA ARG A 876 -13.35 29.54 -0.46
C ARG A 876 -12.36 29.60 0.70
N LYS A 877 -12.01 30.79 1.21
CA LYS A 877 -11.12 30.96 2.38
C LYS A 877 -11.64 30.25 3.64
N THR A 878 -12.92 30.41 3.96
CA THR A 878 -13.55 29.72 5.10
C THR A 878 -13.63 28.19 4.90
N THR A 879 -13.87 27.74 3.65
CA THR A 879 -13.98 26.32 3.32
C THR A 879 -12.62 25.61 3.37
N TYR A 880 -11.60 26.18 2.73
CA TYR A 880 -10.25 25.60 2.71
C TYR A 880 -9.54 25.79 4.06
N GLY A 881 -9.79 26.89 4.78
CA GLY A 881 -9.21 27.16 6.11
C GLY A 881 -9.88 26.41 7.27
N ASN A 882 -10.77 25.47 6.99
CA ASN A 882 -11.51 24.70 8.00
C ASN A 882 -10.59 23.70 8.71
N GLU A 883 -10.46 23.78 10.04
CA GLU A 883 -9.54 22.94 10.82
C GLU A 883 -9.79 21.42 10.67
N ARG A 884 -11.03 20.97 10.37
CA ARG A 884 -11.27 19.56 10.02
C ARG A 884 -10.67 19.21 8.66
N TYR A 885 -10.88 20.07 7.65
CA TYR A 885 -10.30 19.88 6.33
C TYR A 885 -8.77 19.87 6.38
N LYS A 886 -8.18 20.82 7.10
CA LYS A 886 -6.74 20.88 7.37
C LYS A 886 -6.21 19.58 7.98
N ALA A 887 -6.79 19.09 9.07
CA ALA A 887 -6.36 17.85 9.71
C ALA A 887 -6.47 16.63 8.77
N HIS A 888 -7.45 16.61 7.86
CA HIS A 888 -7.54 15.60 6.81
C HIS A 888 -6.47 15.77 5.72
N PHE A 889 -6.19 16.99 5.27
CA PHE A 889 -5.15 17.30 4.28
C PHE A 889 -3.75 16.93 4.79
N GLU A 890 -3.42 17.35 6.01
CA GLU A 890 -2.15 17.09 6.70
C GLU A 890 -1.89 15.59 6.91
N LEU A 891 -2.95 14.77 6.99
CA LEU A 891 -2.83 13.30 7.06
C LEU A 891 -2.76 12.63 5.67
N VAL A 892 -3.61 13.04 4.73
CA VAL A 892 -3.81 12.33 3.46
C VAL A 892 -2.81 12.75 2.38
N MET A 893 -2.47 14.03 2.26
CA MET A 893 -1.59 14.49 1.18
C MET A 893 -0.15 13.96 1.31
N PRO A 894 0.47 13.86 2.50
CA PRO A 894 1.74 13.15 2.64
C PRO A 894 1.65 11.64 2.34
N TRP A 895 0.49 11.00 2.58
CA TRP A 895 0.25 9.59 2.27
C TRP A 895 0.12 9.33 0.76
N LEU A 896 -0.49 10.28 0.03
CA LEU A 896 -0.53 10.32 -1.44
C LEU A 896 0.88 10.59 -2.03
N ASN A 897 1.60 11.58 -1.49
CA ASN A 897 2.97 11.94 -1.92
C ASN A 897 3.92 10.74 -1.86
N LYS A 898 3.89 9.98 -0.76
CA LYS A 898 4.73 8.79 -0.54
C LYS A 898 4.43 7.61 -1.48
N ARG A 899 3.30 7.65 -2.20
CA ARG A 899 2.90 6.68 -3.23
C ARG A 899 3.13 7.17 -4.67
N GLY A 900 3.62 8.41 -4.84
CA GLY A 900 3.68 9.07 -6.14
C GLY A 900 2.32 9.49 -6.69
N LEU A 901 1.24 9.46 -5.88
CA LEU A 901 -0.11 9.81 -6.33
C LEU A 901 -0.32 11.34 -6.45
N LEU A 902 0.70 12.14 -6.12
CA LEU A 902 0.78 13.57 -6.45
C LEU A 902 1.74 13.83 -7.63
N ASP A 903 2.43 12.80 -8.14
CA ASP A 903 3.36 12.98 -9.24
C ASP A 903 2.56 13.09 -10.53
N ALA A 904 2.58 14.30 -11.11
CA ALA A 904 2.20 14.47 -12.50
C ALA A 904 3.28 13.80 -13.36
N ASP A 905 3.06 12.54 -13.71
CA ASP A 905 3.77 11.92 -14.82
C ASP A 905 3.62 12.85 -16.02
N ASN A 906 4.73 13.14 -16.71
CA ASN A 906 4.68 13.97 -17.90
C ASN A 906 4.06 13.13 -19.02
N PHE A 907 2.72 13.11 -19.10
CA PHE A 907 1.97 12.36 -20.13
C PHE A 907 2.46 12.73 -21.55
N ALA A 908 2.92 13.97 -21.76
CA ALA A 908 3.56 14.43 -23.00
C ALA A 908 4.94 13.79 -23.33
N LYS A 909 5.58 13.07 -22.40
CA LYS A 909 6.84 12.32 -22.59
C LYS A 909 6.64 10.81 -22.76
N LEU A 910 5.42 10.30 -22.63
CA LEU A 910 5.09 8.90 -22.95
C LEU A 910 4.83 8.69 -24.46
N GLN A 911 5.05 9.73 -25.29
CA GLN A 911 4.94 9.70 -26.75
C GLN A 911 6.19 10.25 -27.46
N SER A 912 7.35 10.30 -26.78
CA SER A 912 8.62 10.84 -27.30
C SER A 912 9.77 9.85 -27.18
#